data_AF-A0A9X5F614-F1
#
_entry.id   AF-A0A9X5F614-F1
#
_cell.length_a   1.000
_cell.length_b   1.000
_cell.length_c   1.000
_cell.angle_alpha   90.00
_cell.angle_beta   90.00
_cell.angle_gamma   90.00
#
_symmetry.space_group_name_H-M   'P 1'
#
loop_
_entity.id
_entity.type
_entity.pdbx_description
1 polymer ?
#
loop_
_entity_poly.entity_id
_entity_poly.type
_entity_poly.pdbx_seq_one_letter_code
_entity_poly.pdbx_strand_id
1 'polypeptide(L)'
;MPFTLGQRWISDTESELGLGTVVAVDARMVTLLFPATGENRLYARNDSPVTRVMFNPGDTVTSHDGWQLKVEDVKEENGLLAYIGTRLDTDESNVILREVLLDSKLVFSKPQDRLFAGQIDRMDRFSLRYRARKFQSEQYRMPWSGLRGQRTSLIPHQLNIAHDVGRRHAPRVLLADEVGLGKTIEAGMILHQQLLSGAAERVLIVVPETLQHQWLVEMLRRFNLRFSLFDDERYAEAQHDADNPFETEQLVICSLDFVRRSKQRLEHLCDAEWDLMVVDEAHHLVWSEDAPSREYMAIEQLAERVPGVLLLTATPEQLGLESHFARLRLLDPNRFHDFEQFVEEQKNYRPVADAVALLLAGKRLSNDELNTLSDLIGEQDIEPLLQAANSEGDNAESARKELIDMLMDRHGTSRVLFRNTRNGVKGFPKRELHTIKLPLPTQYQTAIKVSGIMGARKTAEERARDMLYPEQIYQEFEGDTGTWWNFDPRVEWLMGYLTAHRSQKVLVICAKAATALQLEQVLREREGIRAAVFHEGMSIVERDRAAAWFGEEDSGAQVLLCSEIGSEGRNFQFASNLVMFDLPFNPDLLEQRIGRLDRIGQAHDIQIHVPYLEKTAQSVLVRWFHEGLDAFEHTCPTGRTIYDQVHSDLIGYLAAPETTDGFDELIKSCREKHDALKAQLEQGRDRLLEIHSNGGEKAQALAESIEEQDDDTSLISFSMNLFDIVGINQDDRGENMIVLTPSDHMLVPDFPGLPEDGCTITFERDVALSREDAQFITWEHPLIRNGLDLILSGDTGSSTISLLKNKALPVGTLLVELIYVVEAQAPKQLQLTRFLPPTPVRLLLDKNGTNLAAQVEFESFNRQLSAVNRHTGSKLVNAVQQDVHAILQLGETQVEKAARALIDAARSEADEKLSAELSRLEALKAVNPNIRDDELTAIESNRQQVLESLNQASWRLDALRLIVVTHQ
;
A
#
# COMPACT_ATOMS: atom_id res chain seq x y z
N MET A 1 -17.63 50.15 16.03
CA MET A 1 -18.01 51.00 14.87
C MET A 1 -19.54 51.05 14.79
N PRO A 2 -20.17 52.10 14.22
CA PRO A 2 -21.62 52.11 14.06
C PRO A 2 -22.06 51.23 12.89
N PHE A 3 -22.83 50.17 13.18
CA PHE A 3 -23.52 49.37 12.16
C PHE A 3 -24.66 50.17 11.52
N THR A 4 -24.71 50.16 10.18
CA THR A 4 -25.77 50.73 9.34
C THR A 4 -26.32 49.66 8.40
N LEU A 5 -27.64 49.70 8.15
CA LEU A 5 -28.32 48.81 7.20
C LEU A 5 -27.67 48.87 5.81
N GLY A 6 -27.37 47.70 5.23
CA GLY A 6 -26.77 47.56 3.91
C GLY A 6 -25.24 47.42 3.90
N GLN A 7 -24.57 47.58 5.05
CA GLN A 7 -23.12 47.37 5.15
C GLN A 7 -22.75 45.89 4.95
N ARG A 8 -21.61 45.64 4.31
CA ARG A 8 -21.01 44.30 4.15
C ARG A 8 -19.96 43.95 5.21
N TRP A 9 -20.13 42.82 5.86
CA TRP A 9 -19.29 42.33 6.95
C TRP A 9 -19.03 40.84 6.79
N ILE A 10 -17.86 40.36 7.18
CA ILE A 10 -17.57 38.93 7.31
C ILE A 10 -17.60 38.50 8.76
N SER A 11 -17.90 37.22 9.00
CA SER A 11 -17.66 36.58 10.29
C SER A 11 -16.18 36.21 10.39
N ASP A 12 -15.51 36.62 11.46
CA ASP A 12 -14.09 36.29 11.69
C ASP A 12 -13.89 34.84 12.14
N THR A 13 -14.96 34.19 12.61
CA THR A 13 -14.96 32.80 13.10
C THR A 13 -15.53 31.81 12.10
N GLU A 14 -16.36 32.27 11.15
CA GLU A 14 -17.10 31.43 10.20
C GLU A 14 -16.95 32.03 8.79
N SER A 15 -15.71 32.11 8.29
CA SER A 15 -15.39 32.71 6.98
C SER A 15 -16.00 31.95 5.79
N GLU A 16 -16.33 30.67 5.98
CA GLU A 16 -17.08 29.82 5.04
C GLU A 16 -18.50 30.33 4.73
N LEU A 17 -19.11 31.12 5.63
CA LEU A 17 -20.41 31.77 5.38
C LEU A 17 -20.31 32.88 4.32
N GLY A 18 -19.09 33.31 3.98
CA GLY A 18 -18.84 34.36 3.00
C GLY A 18 -19.23 35.76 3.48
N LEU A 19 -19.58 36.63 2.54
CA LEU A 19 -19.84 38.04 2.80
C LEU A 19 -21.26 38.27 3.34
N GLY A 20 -21.40 38.62 4.62
CA GLY A 20 -22.65 38.99 5.26
C GLY A 20 -23.10 40.43 4.96
N THR A 21 -24.41 40.68 5.07
CA THR A 21 -25.04 41.99 4.88
C THR A 21 -25.83 42.38 6.14
N VAL A 22 -25.66 43.61 6.63
CA VAL A 22 -26.46 44.11 7.75
C VAL A 22 -27.91 44.30 7.31
N VAL A 23 -28.80 43.45 7.82
CA VAL A 23 -30.24 43.46 7.50
C VAL A 23 -31.11 43.99 8.63
N ALA A 24 -30.61 43.99 9.87
CA ALA A 24 -31.28 44.60 11.02
C ALA A 24 -30.28 45.08 12.07
N VAL A 25 -30.61 46.18 12.75
CA VAL A 25 -29.78 46.77 13.81
C VAL A 25 -30.67 47.18 14.98
N ASP A 26 -30.42 46.59 16.15
CA ASP A 26 -31.11 46.89 17.40
C ASP A 26 -30.21 47.66 18.39
N ALA A 27 -30.75 47.99 19.58
CA ALA A 27 -30.00 48.69 20.63
C ALA A 27 -28.77 47.90 21.15
N ARG A 28 -28.79 46.56 21.07
CA ARG A 28 -27.70 45.69 21.58
C ARG A 28 -27.17 44.66 20.58
N MET A 29 -27.90 44.37 19.50
CA MET A 29 -27.59 43.31 18.54
C MET A 29 -27.54 43.84 17.11
N VAL A 30 -26.80 43.16 16.25
CA VAL A 30 -26.81 43.33 14.80
C VAL A 30 -27.09 41.99 14.14
N THR A 31 -27.93 41.99 13.10
CA THR A 31 -28.23 40.79 12.30
C THR A 31 -27.54 40.89 10.95
N LEU A 32 -26.70 39.91 10.64
CA LEU A 32 -26.06 39.73 9.34
C LEU A 32 -26.74 38.59 8.58
N LEU A 33 -27.18 38.87 7.36
CA LEU A 33 -27.61 37.86 6.38
C LEU A 33 -26.41 37.45 5.55
N PHE A 34 -26.08 36.16 5.51
CA PHE A 34 -25.02 35.58 4.67
C PHE A 34 -25.65 34.98 3.40
N PRO A 35 -25.61 35.69 2.25
CA PRO A 35 -26.35 35.27 1.06
C PRO A 35 -25.78 34.00 0.41
N ALA A 36 -24.53 33.63 0.70
CA ALA A 36 -23.90 32.42 0.17
C ALA A 36 -24.55 31.13 0.71
N THR A 37 -24.95 31.14 1.99
CA THR A 37 -25.60 30.01 2.67
C THR A 37 -27.09 30.24 2.93
N GLY A 38 -27.56 31.49 2.82
CA GLY A 38 -28.92 31.90 3.13
C GLY A 38 -29.21 32.05 4.64
N GLU A 39 -28.19 31.95 5.49
CA GLU A 39 -28.35 32.00 6.94
C GLU A 39 -28.29 33.43 7.51
N ASN A 40 -29.02 33.65 8.61
CA ASN A 40 -28.92 34.87 9.41
C ASN A 40 -28.16 34.57 10.70
N ARG A 41 -27.16 35.39 11.03
CA ARG A 41 -26.47 35.33 12.33
C ARG A 41 -26.63 36.62 13.10
N LEU A 42 -26.82 36.48 14.42
CA LEU A 42 -26.96 37.61 15.34
C LEU A 42 -25.68 37.78 16.16
N TYR A 43 -25.13 38.99 16.14
CA TYR A 43 -23.93 39.35 16.90
C TYR A 43 -24.22 40.48 17.88
N ALA A 44 -23.50 40.51 19.01
CA ALA A 44 -23.59 41.58 20.00
C ALA A 44 -22.80 42.82 19.52
N ARG A 45 -23.40 44.01 19.59
CA ARG A 45 -22.85 45.23 18.96
C ARG A 45 -21.50 45.73 19.52
N ASN A 46 -21.17 45.36 20.76
CA ASN A 46 -19.96 45.80 21.47
C ASN A 46 -18.78 44.83 21.37
N ASP A 47 -19.02 43.57 20.97
CA ASP A 47 -18.02 42.49 20.95
C ASP A 47 -18.36 41.47 19.84
N SER A 48 -18.71 41.98 18.65
CA SER A 48 -19.05 41.16 17.49
C SER A 48 -17.77 40.73 16.77
N PRO A 49 -17.52 39.41 16.57
CA PRO A 49 -16.39 38.88 15.81
C PRO A 49 -16.65 39.02 14.30
N VAL A 50 -16.87 40.25 13.86
CA VAL A 50 -17.19 40.56 12.47
C VAL A 50 -16.31 41.70 11.96
N THR A 51 -15.75 41.51 10.79
CA THR A 51 -14.88 42.49 10.14
C THR A 51 -15.60 43.18 8.99
N ARG A 52 -15.48 44.51 8.94
CA ARG A 52 -16.04 45.32 7.86
C ARG A 52 -15.24 45.10 6.59
N VAL A 53 -15.91 44.71 5.51
CA VAL A 53 -15.25 44.55 4.21
C VAL A 53 -15.24 45.88 3.47
N MET A 54 -14.04 46.31 3.09
CA MET A 54 -13.81 47.53 2.33
C MET A 54 -12.73 47.24 1.28
N PHE A 55 -12.97 47.69 0.05
CA PHE A 55 -12.01 47.61 -1.05
C PHE A 55 -11.42 49.00 -1.31
N ASN A 56 -10.17 49.02 -1.77
CA ASN A 56 -9.41 50.23 -2.01
C ASN A 56 -9.28 50.53 -3.52
N PRO A 57 -9.00 51.78 -3.91
CA PRO A 57 -8.58 52.10 -5.28
C PRO A 57 -7.40 51.21 -5.72
N GLY A 58 -7.57 50.52 -6.85
CA GLY A 58 -6.64 49.52 -7.38
C GLY A 58 -7.17 48.09 -7.31
N ASP A 59 -8.10 47.80 -6.39
CA ASP A 59 -8.67 46.47 -6.22
C ASP A 59 -9.64 46.12 -7.35
N THR A 60 -9.77 44.83 -7.66
CA THR A 60 -10.80 44.32 -8.58
C THR A 60 -11.88 43.64 -7.76
N VAL A 61 -13.12 44.10 -7.89
CA VAL A 61 -14.27 43.61 -7.12
C VAL A 61 -15.32 43.01 -8.04
N THR A 62 -15.96 41.92 -7.59
CA THR A 62 -16.99 41.22 -8.36
C THR A 62 -18.38 41.63 -7.86
N SER A 63 -19.24 42.03 -8.79
CA SER A 63 -20.67 42.24 -8.53
C SER A 63 -21.38 40.89 -8.38
N HIS A 64 -22.48 40.86 -7.63
CA HIS A 64 -23.37 39.69 -7.56
C HIS A 64 -23.90 39.21 -8.93
N ASP A 65 -23.88 40.07 -9.95
CA ASP A 65 -24.22 39.76 -11.34
C ASP A 65 -23.07 39.07 -12.12
N GLY A 66 -21.93 38.82 -11.46
CA GLY A 66 -20.77 38.10 -12.01
C GLY A 66 -19.73 38.96 -12.74
N TRP A 67 -20.03 40.24 -13.03
CA TRP A 67 -19.09 41.15 -13.70
C TRP A 67 -18.11 41.82 -12.74
N GLN A 68 -16.93 42.18 -13.24
CA GLN A 68 -15.85 42.76 -12.43
C GLN A 68 -15.67 44.28 -12.63
N LEU A 69 -15.34 44.98 -11.54
CA LEU A 69 -15.03 46.40 -11.52
C LEU A 69 -13.61 46.59 -10.98
N LYS A 70 -12.78 47.35 -11.70
CA LYS A 70 -11.52 47.87 -11.15
C LYS A 70 -11.80 49.19 -10.43
N VAL A 71 -11.62 49.21 -9.13
CA VAL A 71 -11.94 50.36 -8.27
C VAL A 71 -10.94 51.49 -8.52
N GLU A 72 -11.42 52.69 -8.79
CA GLU A 72 -10.62 53.91 -8.98
C GLU A 72 -10.85 54.93 -7.86
N ASP A 73 -12.08 54.98 -7.32
CA ASP A 73 -12.47 55.86 -6.22
C ASP A 73 -13.54 55.19 -5.34
N VAL A 74 -13.64 55.60 -4.08
CA VAL A 74 -14.61 55.05 -3.11
C VAL A 74 -15.30 56.19 -2.40
N LYS A 75 -16.63 56.27 -2.52
CA LYS A 75 -17.44 57.29 -1.85
C LYS A 75 -18.21 56.69 -0.68
N GLU A 76 -18.20 57.39 0.44
CA GLU A 76 -18.99 57.06 1.62
C GLU A 76 -20.15 58.05 1.78
N GLU A 77 -21.38 57.55 1.82
CA GLU A 77 -22.57 58.34 2.15
C GLU A 77 -23.41 57.61 3.20
N ASN A 78 -23.75 58.30 4.30
CA ASN A 78 -24.57 57.75 5.40
C ASN A 78 -24.03 56.43 5.99
N GLY A 79 -22.71 56.21 5.97
CA GLY A 79 -22.06 54.99 6.46
C GLY A 79 -22.10 53.79 5.51
N LEU A 80 -22.48 54.01 4.24
CA LEU A 80 -22.43 53.03 3.16
C LEU A 80 -21.39 53.42 2.11
N LEU A 81 -20.72 52.41 1.54
CA LEU A 81 -19.68 52.56 0.53
C LEU A 81 -20.22 52.32 -0.89
N ALA A 82 -19.79 53.18 -1.82
CA ALA A 82 -19.98 53.03 -3.25
C ALA A 82 -18.62 53.05 -3.95
N TYR A 83 -18.28 51.95 -4.61
CA TYR A 83 -17.05 51.79 -5.40
C TYR A 83 -17.28 52.34 -6.80
N ILE A 84 -16.41 53.23 -7.26
CA ILE A 84 -16.49 53.85 -8.59
C ILE A 84 -15.25 53.43 -9.37
N GLY A 85 -15.42 52.98 -10.60
CA GLY A 85 -14.29 52.61 -11.43
C GLY A 85 -14.67 52.12 -12.81
N THR A 86 -13.79 51.31 -13.40
CA THR A 86 -13.96 50.82 -14.77
C THR A 86 -14.43 49.36 -14.75
N ARG A 87 -15.52 49.05 -15.45
CA ARG A 87 -16.03 47.69 -15.61
C ARG A 87 -15.18 46.94 -16.62
N LEU A 88 -14.59 45.82 -16.22
CA LEU A 88 -13.58 45.11 -16.99
C LEU A 88 -14.14 44.39 -18.23
N ASP A 89 -15.39 43.93 -18.18
CA ASP A 89 -15.96 43.16 -19.30
C ASP A 89 -16.39 44.05 -20.48
N THR A 90 -16.69 45.32 -20.21
CA THR A 90 -17.27 46.26 -21.19
C THR A 90 -16.41 47.50 -21.42
N ASP A 91 -15.29 47.64 -20.70
CA ASP A 91 -14.44 48.85 -20.66
C ASP A 91 -15.22 50.16 -20.36
N GLU A 92 -16.39 50.05 -19.72
CA GLU A 92 -17.17 51.22 -19.32
C GLU A 92 -16.54 51.86 -18.08
N SER A 93 -16.15 53.13 -18.20
CA SER A 93 -15.57 53.93 -17.11
C SER A 93 -16.65 54.62 -16.26
N ASN A 94 -16.32 54.96 -15.01
CA ASN A 94 -17.22 55.56 -14.02
C ASN A 94 -18.45 54.71 -13.64
N VAL A 95 -18.35 53.39 -13.72
CA VAL A 95 -19.40 52.48 -13.23
C VAL A 95 -19.38 52.48 -11.70
N ILE A 96 -20.56 52.53 -11.09
CA ILE A 96 -20.74 52.58 -9.64
C ILE A 96 -21.27 51.24 -9.13
N LEU A 97 -20.48 50.55 -8.32
CA LEU A 97 -20.89 49.35 -7.59
C LEU A 97 -21.14 49.70 -6.12
N ARG A 98 -22.41 49.64 -5.70
CA ARG A 98 -22.79 49.80 -4.29
C ARG A 98 -22.36 48.56 -3.52
N GLU A 99 -21.84 48.72 -2.31
CA GLU A 99 -21.36 47.59 -1.51
C GLU A 99 -22.42 46.50 -1.27
N VAL A 100 -23.71 46.83 -1.24
CA VAL A 100 -24.79 45.86 -1.06
C VAL A 100 -24.85 44.84 -2.20
N LEU A 101 -24.36 45.21 -3.38
CA LEU A 101 -24.33 44.40 -4.60
C LEU A 101 -23.01 43.64 -4.80
N LEU A 102 -22.11 43.66 -3.81
CA LEU A 102 -20.91 42.80 -3.83
C LEU A 102 -21.31 41.33 -3.77
N ASP A 103 -20.56 40.51 -4.50
CA ASP A 103 -20.75 39.06 -4.49
C ASP A 103 -20.57 38.50 -3.07
N SER A 104 -21.47 37.59 -2.69
CA SER A 104 -21.42 36.85 -1.43
C SER A 104 -20.27 35.85 -1.36
N LYS A 105 -19.73 35.41 -2.51
CA LYS A 105 -18.63 34.44 -2.63
C LYS A 105 -17.24 35.07 -2.54
N LEU A 106 -17.11 36.20 -1.85
CA LEU A 106 -15.82 36.85 -1.63
C LEU A 106 -14.96 35.98 -0.71
N VAL A 107 -14.13 35.13 -1.32
CA VAL A 107 -13.08 34.38 -0.64
C VAL A 107 -11.88 35.31 -0.49
N PHE A 108 -11.59 35.76 0.73
CA PHE A 108 -10.32 36.40 1.03
C PHE A 108 -9.21 35.34 1.01
N SER A 109 -8.80 34.90 -0.19
CA SER A 109 -7.81 33.82 -0.33
C SER A 109 -6.37 34.32 -0.16
N LYS A 110 -6.13 35.60 -0.41
CA LYS A 110 -4.78 36.16 -0.41
C LYS A 110 -4.32 36.49 1.02
N PRO A 111 -3.15 36.00 1.46
CA PRO A 111 -2.67 36.19 2.84
C PRO A 111 -2.56 37.66 3.27
N GLN A 112 -2.22 38.56 2.34
CA GLN A 112 -2.12 39.99 2.60
C GLN A 112 -3.48 40.64 2.88
N ASP A 113 -4.53 40.21 2.17
CA ASP A 113 -5.87 40.76 2.35
C ASP A 113 -6.43 40.32 3.71
N ARG A 114 -6.16 39.07 4.10
CA ARG A 114 -6.44 38.54 5.44
C ARG A 114 -5.69 39.28 6.53
N LEU A 115 -4.39 39.52 6.35
CA LEU A 115 -3.59 40.29 7.30
C LEU A 115 -4.15 41.71 7.47
N PHE A 116 -4.47 42.42 6.38
CA PHE A 116 -5.00 43.78 6.42
C PHE A 116 -6.44 43.86 6.95
N ALA A 117 -7.23 42.81 6.77
CA ALA A 117 -8.52 42.63 7.42
C ALA A 117 -8.39 42.34 8.93
N GLY A 118 -7.18 42.16 9.46
CA GLY A 118 -6.94 41.86 10.88
C GLY A 118 -7.13 40.38 11.23
N GLN A 119 -7.25 39.50 10.24
CA GLN A 119 -7.25 38.05 10.43
C GLN A 119 -5.81 37.57 10.67
N ILE A 120 -5.48 37.38 11.95
CA ILE A 120 -4.16 37.00 12.41
C ILE A 120 -4.25 35.60 13.03
N ASP A 121 -3.67 34.64 12.31
CA ASP A 121 -3.51 33.26 12.75
C ASP A 121 -2.43 33.13 13.82
N ARG A 122 -2.44 32.00 14.53
CA ARG A 122 -1.39 31.66 15.48
C ARG A 122 -0.07 31.36 14.76
N MET A 123 1.05 31.69 15.41
CA MET A 123 2.40 31.54 14.86
C MET A 123 2.83 30.07 14.67
N ASP A 124 2.34 29.17 15.53
CA ASP A 124 2.54 27.73 15.44
C ASP A 124 1.90 27.14 14.16
N ARG A 125 0.70 27.59 13.79
CA ARG A 125 0.01 27.19 12.55
C ARG A 125 0.75 27.62 11.29
N PHE A 126 1.30 28.85 11.28
CA PHE A 126 2.16 29.31 10.18
C PHE A 126 3.39 28.43 10.00
N SER A 127 3.97 28.00 11.13
CA SER A 127 5.14 27.13 11.13
C SER A 127 4.80 25.72 10.63
N LEU A 128 3.67 25.17 11.05
CA LEU A 128 3.16 23.90 10.54
C LEU A 128 2.89 23.97 9.03
N ARG A 129 2.24 25.02 8.53
CA ARG A 129 1.94 25.20 7.10
C ARG A 129 3.21 25.19 6.23
N TYR A 130 4.24 25.93 6.64
CA TYR A 130 5.52 25.94 5.91
C TYR A 130 6.21 24.56 5.93
N ARG A 131 6.29 23.92 7.10
CA ARG A 131 6.86 22.56 7.24
C ARG A 131 6.09 21.55 6.39
N ALA A 132 4.75 21.62 6.42
CA ALA A 132 3.86 20.75 5.65
C ALA A 132 4.15 20.84 4.14
N ARG A 133 4.25 22.05 3.57
CA ARG A 133 4.63 22.23 2.15
C ARG A 133 6.01 21.66 1.85
N LYS A 134 6.99 21.91 2.73
CA LYS A 134 8.37 21.45 2.55
C LYS A 134 8.44 19.93 2.53
N PHE A 135 7.91 19.27 3.57
CA PHE A 135 7.90 17.82 3.66
C PHE A 135 7.07 17.19 2.52
N GLN A 136 5.87 17.72 2.22
CA GLN A 136 5.07 17.24 1.10
C GLN A 136 5.86 17.28 -0.23
N SER A 137 6.57 18.38 -0.51
CA SER A 137 7.41 18.51 -1.70
C SER A 137 8.55 17.49 -1.72
N GLU A 138 9.24 17.27 -0.61
CA GLU A 138 10.34 16.30 -0.52
C GLU A 138 9.85 14.87 -0.74
N GLN A 139 8.70 14.52 -0.15
CA GLN A 139 8.13 13.17 -0.23
C GLN A 139 7.62 12.81 -1.64
N TYR A 140 7.04 13.77 -2.38
CA TYR A 140 6.62 13.52 -3.77
C TYR A 140 7.77 13.27 -4.74
N ARG A 141 8.97 13.81 -4.46
CA ARG A 141 10.16 13.66 -5.31
C ARG A 141 10.96 12.39 -5.00
N MET A 142 10.59 11.65 -3.95
CA MET A 142 11.31 10.44 -3.56
C MET A 142 11.26 9.40 -4.69
N PRO A 143 12.39 8.81 -5.11
CA PRO A 143 12.43 7.89 -6.25
C PRO A 143 11.60 6.61 -6.07
N TRP A 144 11.37 6.20 -4.82
CA TRP A 144 10.62 5.01 -4.42
C TRP A 144 9.31 5.37 -3.69
N SER A 145 8.68 6.48 -4.08
CA SER A 145 7.35 6.85 -3.59
C SER A 145 6.34 5.72 -3.85
N GLY A 146 5.56 5.36 -2.84
CA GLY A 146 4.58 4.27 -2.90
C GLY A 146 5.12 2.90 -2.49
N LEU A 147 6.39 2.80 -2.10
CA LEU A 147 7.04 1.57 -1.58
C LEU A 147 7.43 1.66 -0.10
N ARG A 148 6.89 2.62 0.65
CA ARG A 148 7.21 2.78 2.07
C ARG A 148 6.00 2.66 2.98
N GLY A 149 4.84 3.10 2.50
CA GLY A 149 3.60 3.10 3.28
C GLY A 149 3.02 1.71 3.54
N GLN A 150 3.44 0.68 2.81
CA GLN A 150 2.94 -0.66 3.02
C GLN A 150 3.45 -1.27 4.33
N ARG A 151 2.58 -2.00 5.01
CA ARG A 151 2.91 -2.74 6.23
C ARG A 151 3.41 -4.15 5.88
N THR A 152 4.61 -4.21 5.33
CA THR A 152 5.31 -5.45 4.95
C THR A 152 6.77 -5.36 5.34
N SER A 153 7.42 -6.52 5.50
CA SER A 153 8.88 -6.59 5.54
C SER A 153 9.47 -6.13 4.20
N LEU A 154 10.69 -5.60 4.23
CA LEU A 154 11.37 -5.04 3.06
C LEU A 154 12.13 -6.14 2.32
N ILE A 155 11.38 -7.03 1.67
CA ILE A 155 11.95 -8.19 0.99
C ILE A 155 12.39 -7.78 -0.43
N PRO A 156 13.68 -7.93 -0.80
CA PRO A 156 14.22 -7.40 -2.06
C PRO A 156 13.48 -7.85 -3.32
N HIS A 157 13.14 -9.15 -3.45
CA HIS A 157 12.48 -9.64 -4.67
C HIS A 157 11.09 -9.03 -4.86
N GLN A 158 10.34 -8.81 -3.77
CA GLN A 158 9.02 -8.19 -3.82
C GLN A 158 9.13 -6.71 -4.21
N LEU A 159 10.07 -5.99 -3.60
CA LEU A 159 10.33 -4.58 -3.90
C LEU A 159 10.80 -4.37 -5.34
N ASN A 160 11.60 -5.30 -5.88
CA ASN A 160 12.04 -5.25 -7.28
C ASN A 160 10.85 -5.32 -8.25
N ILE A 161 10.00 -6.34 -8.09
CA ILE A 161 8.81 -6.52 -8.93
C ILE A 161 7.90 -5.30 -8.81
N ALA A 162 7.65 -4.83 -7.59
CA ALA A 162 6.80 -3.67 -7.37
C ALA A 162 7.41 -2.38 -7.96
N HIS A 163 8.73 -2.18 -7.86
CA HIS A 163 9.41 -1.02 -8.44
C HIS A 163 9.41 -1.05 -9.98
N ASP A 164 9.65 -2.21 -10.59
CA ASP A 164 9.60 -2.37 -12.04
C ASP A 164 8.16 -2.23 -12.56
N VAL A 165 7.25 -3.08 -12.10
CA VAL A 165 5.87 -3.15 -12.60
C VAL A 165 5.04 -1.92 -12.22
N GLY A 166 5.20 -1.42 -10.99
CA GLY A 166 4.43 -0.29 -10.47
C GLY A 166 4.68 1.04 -11.19
N ARG A 167 5.82 1.18 -11.89
CA ARG A 167 6.15 2.39 -12.68
C ARG A 167 5.73 2.33 -14.14
N ARG A 168 5.29 1.17 -14.63
CA ARG A 168 4.87 1.01 -16.03
C ARG A 168 3.50 1.63 -16.26
N HIS A 169 3.28 2.12 -17.48
CA HIS A 169 1.96 2.57 -17.92
C HIS A 169 1.10 1.36 -18.27
N ALA A 170 -0.10 1.26 -17.67
CA ALA A 170 -1.04 0.15 -17.89
C ALA A 170 -0.36 -1.24 -17.80
N PRO A 171 0.22 -1.61 -16.64
CA PRO A 171 1.03 -2.81 -16.51
C PRO A 171 0.21 -4.08 -16.79
N ARG A 172 0.74 -4.95 -17.67
CA ARG A 172 0.18 -6.27 -17.98
C ARG A 172 1.21 -7.34 -17.65
N VAL A 173 1.01 -8.07 -16.55
CA VAL A 173 2.04 -8.93 -15.95
C VAL A 173 1.43 -10.21 -15.37
N LEU A 174 2.16 -11.32 -15.50
CA LEU A 174 1.90 -12.59 -14.82
C LEU A 174 2.86 -12.76 -13.64
N LEU A 175 2.32 -12.70 -12.42
CA LEU A 175 3.03 -13.02 -11.19
C LEU A 175 2.89 -14.52 -10.91
N ALA A 176 3.97 -15.25 -11.23
CA ALA A 176 4.04 -16.71 -11.23
C ALA A 176 4.96 -17.26 -10.12
N ASP A 177 5.20 -16.45 -9.10
CA ASP A 177 6.01 -16.76 -7.94
C ASP A 177 5.49 -17.98 -7.17
N GLU A 178 6.43 -18.74 -6.58
CA GLU A 178 6.10 -19.90 -5.76
C GLU A 178 5.16 -19.54 -4.58
N VAL A 179 4.43 -20.53 -4.06
CA VAL A 179 3.51 -20.32 -2.94
C VAL A 179 4.27 -19.77 -1.73
N GLY A 180 3.73 -18.70 -1.13
CA GLY A 180 4.32 -18.05 0.04
C GLY A 180 5.40 -17.00 -0.26
N LEU A 181 5.77 -16.75 -1.52
CA LEU A 181 6.74 -15.70 -1.86
C LEU A 181 6.17 -14.27 -1.88
N GLY A 182 4.85 -14.12 -1.83
CA GLY A 182 4.20 -12.81 -1.65
C GLY A 182 3.48 -12.22 -2.87
N LYS A 183 2.95 -13.04 -3.78
CA LYS A 183 2.16 -12.56 -4.95
C LYS A 183 1.11 -11.50 -4.60
N THR A 184 0.34 -11.71 -3.54
CA THR A 184 -0.67 -10.75 -3.07
C THR A 184 -0.04 -9.45 -2.55
N ILE A 185 1.14 -9.55 -1.93
CA ILE A 185 1.92 -8.38 -1.46
C ILE A 185 2.44 -7.58 -2.66
N GLU A 186 3.04 -8.25 -3.65
CA GLU A 186 3.53 -7.64 -4.88
C GLU A 186 2.40 -6.91 -5.61
N ALA A 187 1.25 -7.57 -5.79
CA ALA A 187 0.06 -6.97 -6.37
C ALA A 187 -0.40 -5.75 -5.58
N GLY A 188 -0.47 -5.85 -4.24
CA GLY A 188 -0.82 -4.73 -3.37
C GLY A 188 0.13 -3.54 -3.47
N MET A 189 1.44 -3.77 -3.58
CA MET A 189 2.44 -2.71 -3.77
C MET A 189 2.28 -2.03 -5.13
N ILE A 190 2.01 -2.79 -6.20
CA ILE A 190 1.74 -2.25 -7.54
C ILE A 190 0.49 -1.38 -7.51
N LEU A 191 -0.60 -1.86 -6.91
CA LEU A 191 -1.84 -1.11 -6.74
C LEU A 191 -1.60 0.17 -5.93
N HIS A 192 -0.89 0.09 -4.81
CA HIS A 192 -0.58 1.22 -3.97
C HIS A 192 0.21 2.31 -4.71
N GLN A 193 1.23 1.93 -5.51
CA GLN A 193 1.98 2.88 -6.35
C GLN A 193 1.11 3.52 -7.44
N GLN A 194 0.30 2.73 -8.14
CA GLN A 194 -0.54 3.23 -9.24
C GLN A 194 -1.61 4.20 -8.73
N LEU A 195 -2.20 3.91 -7.57
CA LEU A 195 -3.16 4.80 -6.90
C LEU A 195 -2.48 6.06 -6.33
N LEU A 196 -1.29 5.93 -5.73
CA LEU A 196 -0.56 7.06 -5.16
C LEU A 196 -0.06 8.04 -6.24
N SER A 197 0.41 7.51 -7.37
CA SER A 197 0.83 8.30 -8.53
C SER A 197 -0.34 8.91 -9.32
N GLY A 198 -1.56 8.44 -9.08
CA GLY A 198 -2.75 8.83 -9.83
C GLY A 198 -2.75 8.31 -11.28
N ALA A 199 -1.97 7.26 -11.55
CA ALA A 199 -1.99 6.54 -12.82
C ALA A 199 -3.20 5.61 -12.95
N ALA A 200 -3.76 5.18 -11.81
CA ALA A 200 -5.02 4.48 -11.71
C ALA A 200 -5.89 5.12 -10.63
N GLU A 201 -7.20 5.11 -10.84
CA GLU A 201 -8.22 5.46 -9.85
C GLU A 201 -9.18 4.28 -9.62
N ARG A 202 -9.45 3.49 -10.67
CA ARG A 202 -10.40 2.39 -10.65
C ARG A 202 -9.69 1.04 -10.72
N VAL A 203 -9.90 0.21 -9.70
CA VAL A 203 -9.27 -1.12 -9.58
C VAL A 203 -10.32 -2.20 -9.35
N LEU A 204 -10.23 -3.26 -10.17
CA LEU A 204 -11.04 -4.47 -10.04
C LEU A 204 -10.16 -5.64 -9.58
N ILE A 205 -10.56 -6.35 -8.53
CA ILE A 205 -9.92 -7.60 -8.11
C ILE A 205 -10.93 -8.75 -8.23
N VAL A 206 -10.62 -9.71 -9.10
CA VAL A 206 -11.42 -10.92 -9.33
C VAL A 206 -10.74 -12.09 -8.61
N VAL A 207 -11.41 -12.64 -7.61
CA VAL A 207 -10.86 -13.72 -6.76
C VAL A 207 -11.92 -14.78 -6.44
N PRO A 208 -11.54 -16.03 -6.14
CA PRO A 208 -12.47 -17.03 -5.62
C PRO A 208 -13.22 -16.53 -4.38
N GLU A 209 -14.48 -16.96 -4.18
CA GLU A 209 -15.32 -16.51 -3.05
C GLU A 209 -14.64 -16.73 -1.68
N THR A 210 -13.88 -17.80 -1.54
CA THR A 210 -13.15 -18.14 -0.31
C THR A 210 -12.01 -17.17 0.01
N LEU A 211 -11.48 -16.44 -0.97
CA LEU A 211 -10.34 -15.54 -0.81
C LEU A 211 -10.73 -14.05 -0.73
N GLN A 212 -11.99 -13.69 -1.00
CA GLN A 212 -12.45 -12.29 -1.03
C GLN A 212 -12.16 -11.54 0.27
N HIS A 213 -12.44 -12.16 1.41
CA HIS A 213 -12.22 -11.55 2.73
C HIS A 213 -10.74 -11.39 3.04
N GLN A 214 -9.89 -12.32 2.58
CA GLN A 214 -8.44 -12.21 2.75
C GLN A 214 -7.93 -10.99 1.98
N TRP A 215 -8.29 -10.86 0.70
CA TRP A 215 -7.90 -9.71 -0.13
C TRP A 215 -8.40 -8.39 0.46
N LEU A 216 -9.65 -8.34 0.92
CA LEU A 216 -10.20 -7.14 1.56
C LEU A 216 -9.38 -6.71 2.79
N VAL A 217 -9.03 -7.66 3.65
CA VAL A 217 -8.24 -7.40 4.86
C VAL A 217 -6.79 -7.03 4.52
N GLU A 218 -6.16 -7.72 3.58
CA GLU A 218 -4.79 -7.42 3.16
C GLU A 218 -4.69 -6.02 2.52
N MET A 219 -5.58 -5.69 1.59
CA MET A 219 -5.62 -4.37 0.97
C MET A 219 -5.88 -3.26 1.99
N LEU A 220 -6.85 -3.47 2.89
CA LEU A 220 -7.20 -2.47 3.89
C LEU A 220 -6.09 -2.25 4.91
N ARG A 221 -5.50 -3.32 5.44
CA ARG A 221 -4.59 -3.18 6.59
C ARG A 221 -3.12 -3.08 6.20
N ARG A 222 -2.71 -3.71 5.09
CA ARG A 222 -1.33 -3.65 4.63
C ARG A 222 -1.06 -2.47 3.71
N PHE A 223 -2.06 -2.03 2.96
CA PHE A 223 -1.89 -0.98 1.94
C PHE A 223 -2.82 0.22 2.13
N ASN A 224 -3.65 0.22 3.20
CA ASN A 224 -4.64 1.27 3.47
C ASN A 224 -5.65 1.49 2.33
N LEU A 225 -5.96 0.44 1.57
CA LEU A 225 -6.89 0.46 0.43
C LEU A 225 -8.22 -0.18 0.84
N ARG A 226 -9.28 0.62 0.90
CA ARG A 226 -10.62 0.14 1.26
C ARG A 226 -11.37 -0.30 0.01
N PHE A 227 -11.42 -1.61 -0.22
CA PHE A 227 -12.22 -2.22 -1.28
C PHE A 227 -13.66 -2.45 -0.83
N SER A 228 -14.59 -2.33 -1.78
CA SER A 228 -16.00 -2.66 -1.61
C SER A 228 -16.25 -4.07 -2.17
N LEU A 229 -16.81 -4.95 -1.34
CA LEU A 229 -17.19 -6.30 -1.76
C LEU A 229 -18.50 -6.24 -2.54
N PHE A 230 -18.52 -6.78 -3.75
CA PHE A 230 -19.72 -6.87 -4.58
C PHE A 230 -20.25 -8.30 -4.62
N ASP A 231 -21.39 -8.48 -3.96
CA ASP A 231 -22.20 -9.69 -3.98
C ASP A 231 -23.57 -9.41 -4.64
N ASP A 232 -24.45 -10.41 -4.64
CA ASP A 232 -25.79 -10.28 -5.22
C ASP A 232 -26.67 -9.22 -4.53
N GLU A 233 -26.49 -8.99 -3.22
CA GLU A 233 -27.24 -8.00 -2.45
C GLU A 233 -26.78 -6.58 -2.79
N ARG A 234 -25.47 -6.32 -2.68
CA ARG A 234 -24.87 -5.02 -3.02
C ARG A 234 -25.13 -4.62 -4.46
N TYR A 235 -25.07 -5.57 -5.39
CA TYR A 235 -25.37 -5.31 -6.80
C TYR A 235 -26.83 -4.91 -7.02
N ALA A 236 -27.79 -5.59 -6.36
CA ALA A 236 -29.21 -5.25 -6.48
C ALA A 236 -29.53 -3.88 -5.89
N GLU A 237 -28.89 -3.49 -4.79
CA GLU A 237 -28.98 -2.14 -4.22
C GLU A 237 -28.45 -1.09 -5.21
N ALA A 238 -27.21 -1.27 -5.67
CA ALA A 238 -26.54 -0.31 -6.55
C ALA A 238 -27.21 -0.16 -7.93
N GLN A 239 -27.97 -1.15 -8.40
CA GLN A 239 -28.81 -1.05 -9.60
C GLN A 239 -29.92 0.01 -9.49
N HIS A 240 -30.30 0.40 -8.28
CA HIS A 240 -31.28 1.48 -8.07
C HIS A 240 -30.62 2.85 -8.02
N ASP A 241 -29.33 2.91 -7.68
CA ASP A 241 -28.58 4.14 -7.44
C ASP A 241 -27.86 4.66 -8.69
N ALA A 242 -27.46 3.77 -9.60
CA ALA A 242 -26.73 4.11 -10.83
C ALA A 242 -27.11 3.19 -12.00
N ASP A 243 -26.96 3.70 -13.24
CA ASP A 243 -27.17 2.92 -14.47
C ASP A 243 -26.19 1.73 -14.54
N ASN A 244 -24.92 1.98 -14.20
CA ASN A 244 -23.92 0.94 -13.99
C ASN A 244 -23.62 0.80 -12.48
N PRO A 245 -24.02 -0.32 -11.84
CA PRO A 245 -23.80 -0.55 -10.40
C PRO A 245 -22.34 -0.43 -9.97
N PHE A 246 -21.40 -0.75 -10.85
CA PHE A 246 -19.97 -0.76 -10.55
C PHE A 246 -19.33 0.64 -10.58
N GLU A 247 -20.04 1.67 -11.05
CA GLU A 247 -19.56 3.06 -11.03
C GLU A 247 -19.74 3.72 -9.65
N THR A 248 -20.55 3.13 -8.77
CA THR A 248 -20.79 3.62 -7.40
C THR A 248 -19.53 3.57 -6.52
N GLU A 249 -18.58 2.70 -6.86
CA GLU A 249 -17.37 2.44 -6.09
C GLU A 249 -16.15 2.44 -7.02
N GLN A 250 -14.98 2.85 -6.50
CA GLN A 250 -13.73 2.90 -7.30
C GLN A 250 -12.89 1.63 -7.16
N LEU A 251 -12.98 0.95 -6.02
CA LEU A 251 -12.18 -0.23 -5.69
C LEU A 251 -13.12 -1.41 -5.40
N VAL A 252 -13.16 -2.41 -6.29
CA VAL A 252 -14.14 -3.50 -6.23
C VAL A 252 -13.48 -4.87 -6.13
N ILE A 253 -13.99 -5.71 -5.22
CA ILE A 253 -13.68 -7.15 -5.15
C ILE A 253 -14.93 -7.95 -5.52
N CYS A 254 -14.83 -8.91 -6.43
CA CYS A 254 -15.93 -9.81 -6.76
C CYS A 254 -15.44 -11.22 -7.15
N SER A 255 -16.33 -12.21 -7.10
CA SER A 255 -16.03 -13.57 -7.58
C SER A 255 -16.34 -13.74 -9.05
N LEU A 256 -15.55 -14.57 -9.74
CA LEU A 256 -15.82 -14.89 -11.14
C LEU A 256 -17.19 -15.58 -11.32
N ASP A 257 -17.63 -16.38 -10.34
CA ASP A 257 -18.95 -17.00 -10.35
C ASP A 257 -20.07 -15.96 -10.21
N PHE A 258 -19.91 -14.93 -9.38
CA PHE A 258 -20.85 -13.82 -9.29
C PHE A 258 -21.02 -13.09 -10.63
N VAL A 259 -19.89 -12.81 -11.31
CA VAL A 259 -19.89 -12.14 -12.62
C VAL A 259 -20.61 -12.97 -13.67
N ARG A 260 -20.40 -14.29 -13.67
CA ARG A 260 -20.95 -15.21 -14.68
C ARG A 260 -22.45 -15.47 -14.56
N ARG A 261 -23.07 -15.20 -13.41
CA ARG A 261 -24.51 -15.44 -13.18
C ARG A 261 -25.41 -14.64 -14.13
N SER A 262 -24.93 -13.51 -14.67
CA SER A 262 -25.69 -12.67 -15.60
C SER A 262 -24.79 -12.08 -16.67
N LYS A 263 -25.18 -12.20 -17.94
CA LYS A 263 -24.47 -11.55 -19.06
C LYS A 263 -24.45 -10.03 -18.90
N GLN A 264 -25.53 -9.46 -18.37
CA GLN A 264 -25.62 -8.02 -18.12
C GLN A 264 -24.60 -7.56 -17.08
N ARG A 265 -24.30 -8.37 -16.06
CA ARG A 265 -23.25 -8.04 -15.07
C ARG A 265 -21.87 -7.96 -15.70
N LEU A 266 -21.55 -8.92 -16.56
CA LEU A 266 -20.28 -8.94 -17.28
C LEU A 266 -20.16 -7.74 -18.23
N GLU A 267 -21.23 -7.39 -18.96
CA GLU A 267 -21.28 -6.19 -19.80
C GLU A 267 -21.05 -4.91 -18.97
N HIS A 268 -21.77 -4.75 -17.86
CA HIS A 268 -21.58 -3.62 -16.95
C HIS A 268 -20.15 -3.53 -16.40
N LEU A 269 -19.51 -4.67 -16.10
CA LEU A 269 -18.11 -4.69 -15.67
C LEU A 269 -17.14 -4.27 -16.76
N CYS A 270 -17.34 -4.71 -18.00
CA CYS A 270 -16.54 -4.31 -19.15
C CYS A 270 -16.67 -2.81 -19.45
N ASP A 271 -17.86 -2.25 -19.23
CA ASP A 271 -18.18 -0.85 -19.49
C ASP A 271 -17.83 0.08 -18.31
N ALA A 272 -17.39 -0.44 -17.16
CA ALA A 272 -17.09 0.33 -15.95
C ALA A 272 -15.70 1.00 -15.94
N GLU A 273 -15.04 1.08 -17.11
CA GLU A 273 -13.78 1.82 -17.35
C GLU A 273 -12.70 1.60 -16.28
N TRP A 274 -12.32 0.34 -16.03
CA TRP A 274 -11.24 0.03 -15.08
C TRP A 274 -9.86 0.39 -15.65
N ASP A 275 -8.99 0.96 -14.82
CA ASP A 275 -7.59 1.19 -15.17
C ASP A 275 -6.76 -0.09 -15.02
N LEU A 276 -7.07 -0.86 -13.96
CA LEU A 276 -6.31 -2.02 -13.53
C LEU A 276 -7.24 -3.15 -13.06
N MET A 277 -7.01 -4.36 -13.57
CA MET A 277 -7.65 -5.59 -13.14
C MET A 277 -6.63 -6.56 -12.55
N VAL A 278 -6.96 -7.16 -11.42
CA VAL A 278 -6.20 -8.24 -10.78
C VAL A 278 -7.02 -9.52 -10.82
N VAL A 279 -6.45 -10.62 -11.29
CA VAL A 279 -7.09 -11.94 -11.29
C VAL A 279 -6.23 -12.90 -10.48
N ASP A 280 -6.74 -13.33 -9.33
CA ASP A 280 -6.07 -14.31 -8.48
C ASP A 280 -6.45 -15.76 -8.87
N GLU A 281 -5.54 -16.68 -8.59
CA GLU A 281 -5.64 -18.09 -8.99
C GLU A 281 -5.97 -18.29 -10.48
N ALA A 282 -5.28 -17.52 -11.34
CA ALA A 282 -5.42 -17.60 -12.80
C ALA A 282 -5.09 -19.00 -13.36
N HIS A 283 -4.53 -19.90 -12.54
CA HIS A 283 -4.33 -21.30 -12.90
C HIS A 283 -5.65 -22.07 -13.10
N HIS A 284 -6.75 -21.63 -12.50
CA HIS A 284 -8.09 -22.22 -12.70
C HIS A 284 -8.72 -21.90 -14.07
N LEU A 285 -8.20 -20.90 -14.78
CA LEU A 285 -8.66 -20.55 -16.13
C LEU A 285 -8.20 -21.61 -17.14
N VAL A 286 -9.04 -22.62 -17.36
CA VAL A 286 -8.76 -23.70 -18.32
C VAL A 286 -9.01 -23.20 -19.74
N TRP A 287 -8.05 -23.45 -20.62
CA TRP A 287 -8.09 -23.06 -22.02
C TRP A 287 -7.65 -24.23 -22.91
N SER A 288 -8.31 -24.34 -24.06
CA SER A 288 -7.84 -25.08 -25.22
C SER A 288 -8.23 -24.28 -26.47
N GLU A 289 -7.48 -24.46 -27.56
CA GLU A 289 -7.71 -23.73 -28.80
C GLU A 289 -9.13 -23.94 -29.36
N ASP A 290 -9.63 -25.18 -29.29
CA ASP A 290 -10.94 -25.56 -29.80
C ASP A 290 -12.11 -25.27 -28.84
N ALA A 291 -11.86 -25.19 -27.52
CA ALA A 291 -12.91 -25.13 -26.51
C ALA A 291 -12.47 -24.41 -25.22
N PRO A 292 -12.28 -23.07 -25.25
CA PRO A 292 -11.96 -22.30 -24.06
C PRO A 292 -13.10 -22.41 -23.03
N SER A 293 -12.73 -22.44 -21.74
CA SER A 293 -13.74 -22.43 -20.67
C SER A 293 -14.52 -21.13 -20.66
N ARG A 294 -15.77 -21.18 -20.15
CA ARG A 294 -16.60 -19.98 -19.98
C ARG A 294 -15.97 -18.95 -19.03
N GLU A 295 -15.16 -19.41 -18.09
CA GLU A 295 -14.41 -18.57 -17.16
C GLU A 295 -13.31 -17.80 -17.88
N TYR A 296 -12.53 -18.51 -18.70
CA TYR A 296 -11.52 -17.89 -19.55
C TYR A 296 -12.14 -16.83 -20.49
N MET A 297 -13.24 -17.16 -21.18
CA MET A 297 -13.91 -16.23 -22.09
C MET A 297 -14.40 -14.94 -21.39
N ALA A 298 -14.87 -15.04 -20.15
CA ALA A 298 -15.30 -13.87 -19.40
C ALA A 298 -14.12 -12.95 -19.05
N ILE A 299 -12.99 -13.54 -18.63
CA ILE A 299 -11.76 -12.79 -18.36
C ILE A 299 -11.15 -12.24 -19.65
N GLU A 300 -11.18 -12.97 -20.76
CA GLU A 300 -10.73 -12.50 -22.08
C GLU A 300 -11.49 -11.24 -22.51
N GLN A 301 -12.83 -11.27 -22.38
CA GLN A 301 -13.68 -10.11 -22.69
C GLN A 301 -13.35 -8.89 -21.81
N LEU A 302 -13.04 -9.10 -20.54
CA LEU A 302 -12.59 -8.01 -19.64
C LEU A 302 -11.19 -7.52 -20.02
N ALA A 303 -10.25 -8.43 -20.28
CA ALA A 303 -8.86 -8.12 -20.59
C ALA A 303 -8.69 -7.35 -21.91
N GLU A 304 -9.64 -7.45 -22.85
CA GLU A 304 -9.71 -6.63 -24.07
C GLU A 304 -10.07 -5.16 -23.80
N ARG A 305 -10.79 -4.89 -22.71
CA ARG A 305 -11.28 -3.54 -22.35
C ARG A 305 -10.43 -2.87 -21.29
N VAL A 306 -9.91 -3.63 -20.34
CA VAL A 306 -9.10 -3.12 -19.23
C VAL A 306 -7.64 -2.95 -19.69
N PRO A 307 -7.03 -1.76 -19.56
CA PRO A 307 -5.65 -1.51 -19.99
C PRO A 307 -4.61 -2.30 -19.19
N GLY A 308 -4.63 -2.21 -17.85
CA GLY A 308 -3.71 -2.91 -16.96
C GLY A 308 -4.28 -4.23 -16.44
N VAL A 309 -3.50 -5.32 -16.50
CA VAL A 309 -3.94 -6.66 -16.11
C VAL A 309 -2.83 -7.37 -15.32
N LEU A 310 -3.09 -7.65 -14.04
CA LEU A 310 -2.22 -8.45 -13.20
C LEU A 310 -2.84 -9.85 -13.02
N LEU A 311 -2.12 -10.88 -13.45
CA LEU A 311 -2.53 -12.26 -13.28
C LEU A 311 -1.66 -12.91 -12.20
N LEU A 312 -2.27 -13.51 -11.19
CA LEU A 312 -1.54 -14.20 -10.12
C LEU A 312 -1.75 -15.72 -10.26
N THR A 313 -0.65 -16.48 -10.21
CA THR A 313 -0.69 -17.93 -10.32
C THR A 313 0.46 -18.59 -9.56
N ALA A 314 0.20 -19.73 -8.90
CA ALA A 314 1.24 -20.48 -8.20
C ALA A 314 1.91 -21.57 -9.08
N THR A 315 1.26 -22.00 -10.16
CA THR A 315 1.60 -23.25 -10.87
C THR A 315 1.53 -23.12 -12.40
N PRO A 316 2.29 -22.21 -13.03
CA PRO A 316 2.21 -22.01 -14.49
C PRO A 316 2.62 -23.26 -15.31
N GLU A 317 3.60 -24.04 -14.85
CA GLU A 317 4.24 -25.11 -15.65
C GLU A 317 3.71 -26.52 -15.34
N GLN A 318 3.19 -26.77 -14.14
CA GLN A 318 2.68 -28.10 -13.75
C GLN A 318 1.47 -28.52 -14.59
N LEU A 319 0.76 -27.55 -15.16
CA LEU A 319 -0.41 -27.72 -16.02
C LEU A 319 -0.06 -27.77 -17.52
N GLY A 320 1.24 -27.70 -17.88
CA GLY A 320 1.73 -27.75 -19.25
C GLY A 320 1.85 -26.39 -19.94
N LEU A 321 2.69 -26.34 -20.99
CA LEU A 321 3.01 -25.13 -21.78
C LEU A 321 1.78 -24.47 -22.40
N GLU A 322 0.76 -25.24 -22.74
CA GLU A 322 -0.50 -24.77 -23.33
C GLU A 322 -1.27 -23.87 -22.36
N SER A 323 -1.37 -24.28 -21.10
CA SER A 323 -2.02 -23.49 -20.07
C SER A 323 -1.26 -22.19 -19.79
N HIS A 324 0.07 -22.23 -19.87
CA HIS A 324 0.93 -21.07 -19.68
C HIS A 324 0.74 -20.05 -20.82
N PHE A 325 0.76 -20.52 -22.07
CA PHE A 325 0.47 -19.73 -23.26
C PHE A 325 -0.90 -19.04 -23.17
N ALA A 326 -1.94 -19.75 -22.71
CA ALA A 326 -3.27 -19.18 -22.59
C ALA A 326 -3.33 -17.94 -21.69
N ARG A 327 -2.53 -17.89 -20.62
CA ARG A 327 -2.49 -16.75 -19.69
C ARG A 327 -1.68 -15.59 -20.28
N LEU A 328 -0.58 -15.89 -20.98
CA LEU A 328 0.19 -14.89 -21.71
C LEU A 328 -0.63 -14.24 -22.83
N ARG A 329 -1.49 -15.01 -23.50
CA ARG A 329 -2.46 -14.51 -24.49
C ARG A 329 -3.44 -13.49 -23.92
N LEU A 330 -3.87 -13.62 -22.66
CA LEU A 330 -4.70 -12.60 -22.01
C LEU A 330 -3.95 -11.28 -21.82
N LEU A 331 -2.63 -11.32 -21.67
CA LEU A 331 -1.80 -10.12 -21.53
C LEU A 331 -1.51 -9.47 -22.88
N ASP A 332 -1.16 -10.25 -23.90
CA ASP A 332 -0.96 -9.74 -25.26
C ASP A 332 -1.38 -10.77 -26.32
N PRO A 333 -2.61 -10.67 -26.85
CA PRO A 333 -3.12 -11.62 -27.83
C PRO A 333 -2.43 -11.47 -29.20
N ASN A 334 -1.82 -10.32 -29.49
CA ASN A 334 -1.10 -10.10 -30.76
C ASN A 334 0.28 -10.77 -30.73
N ARG A 335 0.97 -10.70 -29.58
CA ARG A 335 2.26 -11.38 -29.38
C ARG A 335 2.08 -12.89 -29.25
N PHE A 336 1.15 -13.34 -28.42
CA PHE A 336 0.91 -14.75 -28.13
C PHE A 336 -0.30 -15.27 -28.94
N HIS A 337 -0.15 -15.30 -30.26
CA HIS A 337 -1.21 -15.70 -31.20
C HIS A 337 -1.08 -17.16 -31.67
N ASP A 338 0.12 -17.74 -31.66
CA ASP A 338 0.42 -19.09 -32.15
C ASP A 338 1.16 -19.90 -31.08
N PHE A 339 0.57 -21.05 -30.70
CA PHE A 339 1.12 -21.91 -29.67
C PHE A 339 2.34 -22.70 -30.14
N GLU A 340 2.36 -23.16 -31.40
CA GLU A 340 3.48 -23.96 -31.92
C GLU A 340 4.76 -23.13 -32.01
N GLN A 341 4.65 -21.87 -32.48
CA GLN A 341 5.76 -20.92 -32.49
C GLN A 341 6.30 -20.64 -31.09
N PHE A 342 5.41 -20.44 -30.12
CA PHE A 342 5.82 -20.26 -28.72
C PHE A 342 6.61 -21.45 -28.18
N VAL A 343 6.18 -22.68 -28.48
CA VAL A 343 6.87 -23.90 -28.05
C VAL A 343 8.25 -24.04 -28.72
N GLU A 344 8.36 -23.68 -30.00
CA GLU A 344 9.65 -23.69 -30.71
C GLU A 344 10.61 -22.63 -30.16
N GLU A 345 10.11 -21.43 -29.89
CA GLU A 345 10.85 -20.32 -29.28
C GLU A 345 11.40 -20.72 -27.89
N GLN A 346 10.58 -21.33 -27.04
CA GLN A 346 11.01 -21.83 -25.71
C GLN A 346 12.08 -22.92 -25.79
N LYS A 347 12.04 -23.80 -26.80
CA LYS A 347 13.09 -24.81 -27.00
C LYS A 347 14.43 -24.18 -27.37
N ASN A 348 14.42 -23.09 -28.13
CA ASN A 348 15.63 -22.37 -28.54
C ASN A 348 16.27 -21.59 -27.38
N TYR A 349 15.48 -21.15 -26.40
CA TYR A 349 15.99 -20.49 -25.20
C TYR A 349 16.61 -21.45 -24.17
N ARG A 350 16.29 -22.74 -24.24
CA ARG A 350 16.75 -23.70 -23.23
C ARG A 350 18.29 -23.81 -23.12
N PRO A 351 19.05 -23.94 -24.23
CA PRO A 351 20.51 -23.94 -24.17
C PRO A 351 21.11 -22.66 -23.58
N VAL A 352 20.43 -21.52 -23.71
CA VAL A 352 20.85 -20.23 -23.15
C VAL A 352 20.78 -20.25 -21.63
N ALA A 353 19.65 -20.72 -21.09
CA ALA A 353 19.47 -20.85 -19.66
C ALA A 353 20.52 -21.80 -19.05
N ASP A 354 20.84 -22.90 -19.74
CA ASP A 354 21.89 -23.83 -19.35
C ASP A 354 23.29 -23.18 -19.39
N ALA A 355 23.61 -22.41 -20.44
CA ALA A 355 24.87 -21.68 -20.54
C ALA A 355 25.01 -20.62 -19.45
N VAL A 356 23.96 -19.85 -19.16
CA VAL A 356 23.94 -18.88 -18.07
C VAL A 356 24.09 -19.56 -16.71
N ALA A 357 23.46 -20.72 -16.52
CA ALA A 357 23.62 -21.53 -15.32
C ALA A 357 25.08 -21.95 -15.10
N LEU A 358 25.81 -22.31 -16.17
CA LEU A 358 27.24 -22.63 -16.13
C LEU A 358 28.08 -21.38 -15.80
N LEU A 359 27.79 -20.25 -16.44
CA LEU A 359 28.47 -18.97 -16.18
C LEU A 359 28.33 -18.56 -14.71
N LEU A 360 27.12 -18.58 -14.16
CA LEU A 360 26.85 -18.27 -12.76
C LEU A 360 27.55 -19.25 -11.80
N ALA A 361 27.67 -20.52 -12.19
CA ALA A 361 28.37 -21.54 -11.41
C ALA A 361 29.90 -21.44 -11.48
N GLY A 362 30.47 -20.42 -12.15
CA GLY A 362 31.92 -20.30 -12.29
C GLY A 362 32.52 -21.25 -13.33
N LYS A 363 31.70 -21.96 -14.11
CA LYS A 363 32.18 -22.95 -15.09
C LYS A 363 32.45 -22.29 -16.43
N ARG A 364 33.40 -22.87 -17.18
CA ARG A 364 33.73 -22.40 -18.54
C ARG A 364 32.71 -22.91 -19.54
N LEU A 365 32.34 -22.04 -20.47
CA LEU A 365 31.55 -22.41 -21.65
C LEU A 365 32.45 -22.96 -22.74
N SER A 366 31.93 -23.96 -23.45
CA SER A 366 32.51 -24.46 -24.70
C SER A 366 32.32 -23.47 -25.84
N ASN A 367 33.14 -23.59 -26.89
CA ASN A 367 33.03 -22.72 -28.06
C ASN A 367 31.68 -22.85 -28.79
N ASP A 368 31.02 -24.00 -28.68
CA ASP A 368 29.70 -24.25 -29.29
C ASP A 368 28.58 -23.49 -28.55
N GLU A 369 28.63 -23.52 -27.21
CA GLU A 369 27.72 -22.74 -26.35
C GLU A 369 27.93 -21.22 -26.54
N LEU A 370 29.19 -20.77 -26.68
CA LEU A 370 29.51 -19.36 -26.96
C LEU A 370 28.98 -18.91 -28.33
N ASN A 371 29.08 -19.75 -29.36
CA ASN A 371 28.53 -19.45 -30.68
C ASN A 371 26.99 -19.36 -30.63
N THR A 372 26.34 -20.27 -29.89
CA THR A 372 24.89 -20.26 -29.70
C THR A 372 24.42 -18.97 -29.02
N LEU A 373 25.16 -18.49 -28.00
CA LEU A 373 24.91 -17.19 -27.36
C LEU A 373 25.13 -16.02 -28.33
N SER A 374 26.18 -16.08 -29.14
CA SER A 374 26.49 -15.05 -30.15
C SER A 374 25.37 -14.92 -31.19
N ASP A 375 24.86 -16.06 -31.68
CA ASP A 375 23.77 -16.12 -32.67
C ASP A 375 22.46 -15.52 -32.13
N LEU A 376 22.18 -15.70 -30.84
CA LEU A 376 20.98 -15.16 -30.18
C LEU A 376 21.08 -13.67 -29.86
N ILE A 377 22.26 -13.19 -29.48
CA ILE A 377 22.47 -11.77 -29.19
C ILE A 377 22.50 -10.97 -30.50
N GLY A 378 23.00 -11.56 -31.60
CA GLY A 378 22.90 -11.01 -32.95
C GLY A 378 23.73 -9.74 -33.19
N GLU A 379 24.63 -9.39 -32.25
CA GLU A 379 25.55 -8.24 -32.34
C GLU A 379 26.96 -8.70 -32.74
N GLN A 380 27.65 -7.89 -33.55
CA GLN A 380 28.99 -8.24 -34.07
C GLN A 380 30.13 -8.01 -33.06
N ASP A 381 29.88 -7.27 -31.96
CA ASP A 381 30.92 -6.80 -31.02
C ASP A 381 30.95 -7.55 -29.67
N ILE A 382 30.29 -8.71 -29.55
CA ILE A 382 30.15 -9.41 -28.26
C ILE A 382 31.34 -10.34 -27.95
N GLU A 383 32.16 -10.71 -28.94
CA GLU A 383 33.28 -11.65 -28.74
C GLU A 383 34.25 -11.23 -27.60
N PRO A 384 34.65 -9.95 -27.45
CA PRO A 384 35.50 -9.53 -26.35
C PRO A 384 34.83 -9.70 -24.98
N LEU A 385 33.53 -9.42 -24.90
CA LEU A 385 32.74 -9.57 -23.67
C LEU A 385 32.57 -11.04 -23.30
N LEU A 386 32.25 -11.90 -24.27
CA LEU A 386 32.15 -13.35 -24.10
C LEU A 386 33.48 -13.96 -23.64
N GLN A 387 34.60 -13.53 -24.22
CA GLN A 387 35.93 -13.98 -23.81
C GLN A 387 36.29 -13.50 -22.40
N ALA A 388 35.99 -12.23 -22.07
CA ALA A 388 36.21 -11.69 -20.74
C ALA A 388 35.38 -12.45 -19.69
N ALA A 389 34.10 -12.70 -19.97
CA ALA A 389 33.19 -13.45 -19.10
C ALA A 389 33.61 -14.91 -18.88
N ASN A 390 34.20 -15.55 -19.89
CA ASN A 390 34.69 -16.93 -19.82
C ASN A 390 36.13 -17.04 -19.27
N SER A 391 36.81 -15.92 -19.04
CA SER A 391 38.16 -15.86 -18.46
C SER A 391 38.13 -15.78 -16.92
N GLU A 392 39.27 -16.00 -16.26
CA GLU A 392 39.42 -15.89 -14.79
C GLU A 392 40.06 -14.55 -14.36
N GLY A 393 40.00 -13.52 -15.22
CA GLY A 393 40.59 -12.20 -14.91
C GLY A 393 39.70 -11.34 -14.00
N ASP A 394 40.26 -10.24 -13.46
CA ASP A 394 39.55 -9.30 -12.57
C ASP A 394 38.27 -8.69 -13.20
N ASN A 395 38.19 -8.64 -14.53
CA ASN A 395 37.02 -8.11 -15.26
C ASN A 395 35.95 -9.18 -15.57
N ALA A 396 36.18 -10.45 -15.23
CA ALA A 396 35.29 -11.55 -15.62
C ALA A 396 33.90 -11.44 -14.97
N GLU A 397 33.84 -11.01 -13.70
CA GLU A 397 32.58 -10.86 -12.98
C GLU A 397 31.73 -9.72 -13.53
N SER A 398 32.35 -8.58 -13.84
CA SER A 398 31.68 -7.45 -14.52
C SER A 398 31.19 -7.83 -15.91
N ALA A 399 32.02 -8.53 -16.68
CA ALA A 399 31.66 -8.99 -18.03
C ALA A 399 30.52 -10.01 -18.01
N ARG A 400 30.48 -10.90 -17.01
CA ARG A 400 29.36 -11.84 -16.80
C ARG A 400 28.07 -11.10 -16.47
N LYS A 401 28.13 -10.11 -15.59
CA LYS A 401 26.96 -9.32 -15.20
C LYS A 401 26.37 -8.57 -16.39
N GLU A 402 27.23 -7.91 -17.17
CA GLU A 402 26.84 -7.21 -18.40
C GLU A 402 26.26 -8.17 -19.45
N LEU A 403 26.89 -9.34 -19.66
CA LEU A 403 26.38 -10.37 -20.56
C LEU A 403 25.00 -10.90 -20.12
N ILE A 404 24.80 -11.11 -18.82
CA ILE A 404 23.52 -11.55 -18.27
C ILE A 404 22.46 -10.46 -18.49
N ASP A 405 22.77 -9.19 -18.22
CA ASP A 405 21.87 -8.06 -18.47
C ASP A 405 21.43 -7.99 -19.95
N MET A 406 22.37 -8.16 -20.89
CA MET A 406 22.07 -8.21 -22.34
C MET A 406 21.21 -9.41 -22.75
N LEU A 407 21.38 -10.57 -22.09
CA LEU A 407 20.57 -11.75 -22.34
C LEU A 407 19.16 -11.60 -21.74
N MET A 408 19.03 -10.94 -20.59
CA MET A 408 17.73 -10.67 -19.95
C MET A 408 16.84 -9.77 -20.80
N ASP A 409 17.42 -8.74 -21.44
CA ASP A 409 16.70 -7.83 -22.35
C ASP A 409 16.07 -8.56 -23.54
N ARG A 410 16.72 -9.64 -24.00
CA ARG A 410 16.28 -10.47 -25.13
C ARG A 410 15.39 -11.64 -24.73
N HIS A 411 15.28 -11.92 -23.44
CA HIS A 411 14.49 -13.04 -22.95
C HIS A 411 13.00 -12.71 -23.11
N GLY A 412 12.34 -13.43 -24.02
CA GLY A 412 11.02 -13.09 -24.55
C GLY A 412 9.85 -13.14 -23.56
N THR A 413 10.04 -13.47 -22.29
CA THR A 413 8.97 -13.46 -21.27
C THR A 413 9.35 -12.78 -19.96
N SER A 414 10.63 -12.49 -19.71
CA SER A 414 11.13 -12.00 -18.40
C SER A 414 10.56 -10.65 -17.98
N ARG A 415 10.19 -9.81 -18.95
CA ARG A 415 9.56 -8.51 -18.69
C ARG A 415 8.10 -8.64 -18.25
N VAL A 416 7.38 -9.61 -18.80
CA VAL A 416 5.92 -9.78 -18.62
C VAL A 416 5.61 -10.82 -17.53
N LEU A 417 6.55 -11.70 -17.25
CA LEU A 417 6.41 -12.80 -16.31
C LEU A 417 7.48 -12.70 -15.24
N PHE A 418 7.05 -12.78 -13.99
CA PHE A 418 7.93 -12.84 -12.84
C PHE A 418 7.72 -14.17 -12.12
N ARG A 419 8.81 -14.88 -11.87
CA ARG A 419 8.80 -16.18 -11.19
C ARG A 419 10.04 -16.31 -10.34
N ASN A 420 9.88 -15.99 -9.07
CA ASN A 420 10.83 -16.36 -8.04
C ASN A 420 10.53 -17.78 -7.53
N THR A 421 11.58 -18.47 -7.13
CA THR A 421 11.50 -19.76 -6.44
C THR A 421 12.28 -19.72 -5.14
N ARG A 422 11.94 -20.58 -4.18
CA ARG A 422 12.62 -20.60 -2.86
C ARG A 422 14.12 -20.92 -2.93
N ASN A 423 14.59 -21.62 -3.96
CA ASN A 423 16.03 -21.85 -4.15
C ASN A 423 16.74 -20.62 -4.76
N GLY A 424 16.02 -19.81 -5.55
CA GLY A 424 16.57 -18.59 -6.16
C GLY A 424 16.59 -17.40 -5.19
N VAL A 425 15.71 -17.42 -4.19
CA VAL A 425 15.61 -16.40 -3.14
C VAL A 425 16.23 -16.91 -1.84
N LYS A 426 17.21 -16.16 -1.30
CA LYS A 426 17.81 -16.46 0.01
C LYS A 426 16.96 -15.87 1.15
N GLY A 427 17.13 -16.40 2.37
CA GLY A 427 16.53 -15.83 3.59
C GLY A 427 15.38 -16.64 4.19
N PHE A 428 15.03 -17.79 3.61
CA PHE A 428 14.13 -18.74 4.26
C PHE A 428 14.83 -19.49 5.39
N PRO A 429 14.16 -19.71 6.54
CA PRO A 429 14.68 -20.53 7.62
C PRO A 429 14.78 -21.99 7.20
N LYS A 430 15.66 -22.74 7.86
CA LYS A 430 15.64 -24.20 7.78
C LYS A 430 14.49 -24.75 8.62
N ARG A 431 14.02 -25.94 8.27
CA ARG A 431 12.98 -26.67 9.00
C ARG A 431 13.61 -27.92 9.59
N GLU A 432 13.42 -28.13 10.90
CA GLU A 432 13.93 -29.31 11.61
C GLU A 432 12.77 -30.13 12.17
N LEU A 433 12.72 -31.41 11.83
CA LEU A 433 11.64 -32.31 12.27
C LEU A 433 12.00 -33.05 13.56
N HIS A 434 11.12 -32.93 14.54
CA HIS A 434 11.14 -33.67 15.81
C HIS A 434 9.92 -34.59 15.87
N THR A 435 10.13 -35.89 15.70
CA THR A 435 9.04 -36.87 15.79
C THR A 435 8.92 -37.44 17.20
N ILE A 436 7.71 -37.47 17.74
CA ILE A 436 7.43 -38.02 19.07
C ILE A 436 6.43 -39.15 18.93
N LYS A 437 6.92 -40.37 19.11
CA LYS A 437 6.14 -41.60 18.98
C LYS A 437 5.46 -41.93 20.30
N LEU A 438 4.12 -41.99 20.30
CA LEU A 438 3.32 -42.15 21.51
C LEU A 438 2.43 -43.40 21.45
N PRO A 439 2.28 -44.16 22.56
CA PRO A 439 1.52 -45.41 22.55
C PRO A 439 0.04 -45.15 22.29
N LEU A 440 -0.61 -45.99 21.47
CA LEU A 440 -2.05 -45.91 21.20
C LEU A 440 -2.86 -46.34 22.44
N PRO A 441 -3.66 -45.46 23.07
CA PRO A 441 -4.51 -45.79 24.20
C PRO A 441 -5.51 -46.90 23.90
N THR A 442 -5.76 -47.77 24.89
CA THR A 442 -6.72 -48.89 24.78
C THR A 442 -8.15 -48.43 24.49
N GLN A 443 -8.50 -47.22 24.93
CA GLN A 443 -9.79 -46.57 24.72
C GLN A 443 -10.02 -46.32 23.22
N TYR A 444 -9.03 -45.74 22.52
CA TYR A 444 -9.11 -45.54 21.08
C TYR A 444 -9.11 -46.87 20.32
N GLN A 445 -8.34 -47.88 20.74
CA GLN A 445 -8.39 -49.20 20.10
C GLN A 445 -9.81 -49.79 20.12
N THR A 446 -10.54 -49.57 21.21
CA THR A 446 -11.92 -50.04 21.35
C THR A 446 -12.87 -49.23 20.47
N ALA A 447 -12.78 -47.89 20.52
CA ALA A 447 -13.61 -46.99 19.72
C ALA A 447 -13.42 -47.23 18.21
N ILE A 448 -12.17 -47.39 17.77
CA ILE A 448 -11.81 -47.68 16.37
C ILE A 448 -12.40 -49.01 15.91
N LYS A 449 -12.34 -50.07 16.73
CA LYS A 449 -12.94 -51.37 16.41
C LYS A 449 -14.46 -51.27 16.24
N VAL A 450 -15.13 -50.53 17.11
CA VAL A 450 -16.59 -50.31 17.02
C VAL A 450 -16.94 -49.53 15.75
N SER A 451 -16.20 -48.45 15.46
CA SER A 451 -16.34 -47.68 14.22
C SER A 451 -16.13 -48.54 12.98
N GLY A 452 -15.13 -49.43 12.98
CA GLY A 452 -14.88 -50.36 11.88
C GLY A 452 -16.03 -51.34 11.62
N ILE A 453 -16.73 -51.81 12.67
CA ILE A 453 -17.89 -52.68 12.54
C ILE A 453 -19.11 -51.92 12.00
N MET A 454 -19.35 -50.69 12.48
CA MET A 454 -20.46 -49.85 12.04
C MET A 454 -20.25 -49.26 10.64
N GLY A 455 -18.98 -49.00 10.29
CA GLY A 455 -18.53 -48.42 9.02
C GLY A 455 -18.38 -49.42 7.88
N ALA A 456 -18.96 -50.63 7.96
CA ALA A 456 -18.83 -51.66 6.93
C ALA A 456 -19.34 -51.24 5.53
N ARG A 457 -20.15 -50.16 5.45
CA ARG A 457 -20.65 -49.56 4.20
C ARG A 457 -19.89 -48.31 3.74
N LYS A 458 -18.98 -47.77 4.58
CA LYS A 458 -18.19 -46.58 4.26
C LYS A 458 -17.10 -46.92 3.24
N THR A 459 -16.74 -45.96 2.41
CA THR A 459 -15.62 -46.12 1.46
C THR A 459 -14.29 -46.27 2.22
N ALA A 460 -13.23 -46.74 1.55
CA ALA A 460 -11.90 -46.78 2.18
C ALA A 460 -11.42 -45.36 2.56
N GLU A 461 -11.76 -44.36 1.75
CA GLU A 461 -11.43 -42.95 1.96
C GLU A 461 -12.13 -42.36 3.19
N GLU A 462 -13.44 -42.60 3.34
CA GLU A 462 -14.20 -42.18 4.53
C GLU A 462 -13.63 -42.82 5.80
N ARG A 463 -13.30 -44.11 5.74
CA ARG A 463 -12.68 -44.83 6.87
C ARG A 463 -11.29 -44.28 7.20
N ALA A 464 -10.46 -44.00 6.21
CA ALA A 464 -9.16 -43.37 6.41
C ALA A 464 -9.31 -42.00 7.09
N ARG A 465 -10.30 -41.21 6.68
CA ARG A 465 -10.57 -39.89 7.26
C ARG A 465 -11.01 -39.97 8.72
N ASP A 466 -11.88 -40.92 9.06
CA ASP A 466 -12.30 -41.15 10.44
C ASP A 466 -11.08 -41.54 11.31
N MET A 467 -10.22 -42.43 10.80
CA MET A 467 -9.03 -42.94 11.52
C MET A 467 -7.98 -41.86 11.82
N LEU A 468 -7.97 -40.76 11.07
CA LEU A 468 -7.04 -39.65 11.31
C LEU A 468 -7.32 -38.89 12.60
N TYR A 469 -8.57 -38.90 13.09
CA TYR A 469 -9.01 -38.11 14.24
C TYR A 469 -9.68 -39.00 15.30
N PRO A 470 -8.91 -39.83 16.05
CA PRO A 470 -9.47 -40.76 17.04
C PRO A 470 -10.34 -40.09 18.12
N GLU A 471 -10.04 -38.84 18.46
CA GLU A 471 -10.83 -38.04 19.39
C GLU A 471 -12.29 -37.85 18.94
N GLN A 472 -12.55 -37.73 17.64
CA GLN A 472 -13.91 -37.57 17.10
C GLN A 472 -14.68 -38.88 17.18
N ILE A 473 -14.03 -39.99 16.80
CA ILE A 473 -14.63 -41.32 16.93
C ILE A 473 -15.02 -41.58 18.39
N TYR A 474 -14.14 -41.24 19.33
CA TYR A 474 -14.43 -41.41 20.75
C TYR A 474 -15.62 -40.56 21.23
N GLN A 475 -15.69 -39.29 20.80
CA GLN A 475 -16.79 -38.39 21.13
C GLN A 475 -18.13 -38.83 20.53
N GLU A 476 -18.14 -39.42 19.33
CA GLU A 476 -19.37 -39.95 18.74
C GLU A 476 -19.97 -41.10 19.58
N PHE A 477 -19.12 -41.90 20.24
CA PHE A 477 -19.57 -43.02 21.07
C PHE A 477 -19.90 -42.66 22.52
N GLU A 478 -19.09 -41.82 23.16
CA GLU A 478 -19.25 -41.42 24.57
C GLU A 478 -20.05 -40.11 24.74
N GLY A 479 -20.43 -39.47 23.64
CA GLY A 479 -21.10 -38.17 23.57
C GLY A 479 -20.15 -36.99 23.77
N ASP A 480 -20.69 -35.76 23.68
CA ASP A 480 -19.95 -34.50 23.87
C ASP A 480 -19.28 -34.35 25.26
N THR A 481 -19.63 -35.23 26.21
CA THR A 481 -19.01 -35.33 27.54
C THR A 481 -17.76 -36.21 27.59
N GLY A 482 -17.35 -36.82 26.48
CA GLY A 482 -16.19 -37.71 26.42
C GLY A 482 -14.85 -36.99 26.69
N THR A 483 -14.26 -37.20 27.87
CA THR A 483 -13.00 -36.55 28.30
C THR A 483 -11.77 -37.25 27.72
N TRP A 484 -11.62 -37.25 26.39
CA TRP A 484 -10.51 -37.93 25.71
C TRP A 484 -9.12 -37.40 26.12
N TRP A 485 -9.03 -36.12 26.44
CA TRP A 485 -7.82 -35.43 26.89
C TRP A 485 -7.24 -35.94 28.23
N ASN A 486 -7.95 -36.81 28.95
CA ASN A 486 -7.47 -37.38 30.22
C ASN A 486 -6.47 -38.52 30.03
N PHE A 487 -6.61 -39.29 28.96
CA PHE A 487 -5.81 -40.49 28.73
C PHE A 487 -4.94 -40.38 27.48
N ASP A 488 -5.13 -39.33 26.67
CA ASP A 488 -4.37 -39.13 25.44
C ASP A 488 -2.94 -38.65 25.76
N PRO A 489 -1.91 -39.45 25.46
CA PRO A 489 -0.52 -39.10 25.78
C PRO A 489 -0.03 -37.89 24.99
N ARG A 490 -0.70 -37.49 23.89
CA ARG A 490 -0.35 -36.27 23.15
C ARG A 490 -0.57 -35.03 24.01
N VAL A 491 -1.64 -35.01 24.81
CA VAL A 491 -1.96 -33.88 25.70
C VAL A 491 -0.98 -33.82 26.87
N GLU A 492 -0.63 -34.97 27.45
CA GLU A 492 0.41 -35.06 28.50
C GLU A 492 1.77 -34.57 28.00
N TRP A 493 2.19 -35.03 26.82
CA TRP A 493 3.42 -34.56 26.19
C TRP A 493 3.38 -33.07 25.89
N LEU A 494 2.26 -32.56 25.35
CA LEU A 494 2.10 -31.14 25.03
C LEU A 494 2.21 -30.28 26.30
N MET A 495 1.53 -30.64 27.38
CA MET A 495 1.65 -29.94 28.67
C MET A 495 3.09 -29.98 29.20
N GLY A 496 3.75 -31.14 29.17
CA GLY A 496 5.14 -31.29 29.59
C GLY A 496 6.10 -30.42 28.78
N TYR A 497 5.93 -30.40 27.45
CA TYR A 497 6.73 -29.58 26.55
C TYR A 497 6.51 -28.08 26.81
N LEU A 498 5.25 -27.64 26.90
CA LEU A 498 4.91 -26.23 27.13
C LEU A 498 5.37 -25.73 28.50
N THR A 499 5.24 -26.54 29.55
CA THR A 499 5.69 -26.17 30.90
C THR A 499 7.22 -26.11 31.01
N ALA A 500 7.94 -26.93 30.25
CA ALA A 500 9.40 -26.85 30.15
C ALA A 500 9.88 -25.62 29.34
N HIS A 501 9.07 -25.13 28.41
CA HIS A 501 9.42 -24.03 27.49
C HIS A 501 8.51 -22.80 27.65
N ARG A 502 8.23 -22.39 28.89
CA ARG A 502 7.33 -21.24 29.20
C ARG A 502 7.71 -19.91 28.55
N SER A 503 8.98 -19.72 28.21
CA SER A 503 9.50 -18.51 27.54
C SER A 503 9.44 -18.57 26.01
N GLN A 504 8.99 -19.67 25.42
CA GLN A 504 8.93 -19.83 23.97
C GLN A 504 7.49 -19.74 23.46
N LYS A 505 7.31 -19.07 22.32
CA LYS A 505 6.04 -19.01 21.60
C LYS A 505 5.87 -20.26 20.75
N VAL A 506 4.73 -20.93 20.90
CA VAL A 506 4.44 -22.21 20.24
C VAL A 506 3.14 -22.11 19.46
N LEU A 507 3.22 -22.34 18.15
CA LEU A 507 2.04 -22.47 17.29
C LEU A 507 1.59 -23.92 17.29
N VAL A 508 0.34 -24.19 17.68
CA VAL A 508 -0.23 -25.54 17.70
C VAL A 508 -1.36 -25.61 16.69
N ILE A 509 -1.26 -26.49 15.70
CA ILE A 509 -2.26 -26.65 14.65
C ILE A 509 -3.02 -27.96 14.85
N CYS A 510 -4.35 -27.88 14.75
CA CYS A 510 -5.25 -29.02 14.71
C CYS A 510 -6.31 -28.86 13.62
N ALA A 511 -6.93 -29.96 13.19
CA ALA A 511 -7.86 -29.96 12.05
C ALA A 511 -9.19 -29.23 12.35
N LYS A 512 -9.65 -29.22 13.61
CA LYS A 512 -11.00 -28.75 13.96
C LYS A 512 -11.00 -27.75 15.11
N ALA A 513 -11.86 -26.74 15.00
CA ALA A 513 -12.06 -25.72 16.02
C ALA A 513 -12.49 -26.31 17.38
N ALA A 514 -13.33 -27.36 17.37
CA ALA A 514 -13.75 -28.04 18.59
C ALA A 514 -12.57 -28.60 19.39
N THR A 515 -11.58 -29.20 18.71
CA THR A 515 -10.36 -29.70 19.34
C THR A 515 -9.53 -28.57 19.94
N ALA A 516 -9.37 -27.46 19.22
CA ALA A 516 -8.65 -26.27 19.71
C ALA A 516 -9.27 -25.71 21.00
N LEU A 517 -10.61 -25.58 21.05
CA LEU A 517 -11.33 -25.08 22.23
C LEU A 517 -11.18 -26.01 23.43
N GLN A 518 -11.26 -27.34 23.22
CA GLN A 518 -11.06 -28.31 24.29
C GLN A 518 -9.61 -28.30 24.82
N LEU A 519 -8.62 -28.16 23.93
CA LEU A 519 -7.22 -28.03 24.33
C LEU A 519 -6.99 -26.75 25.14
N GLU A 520 -7.52 -25.60 24.74
CA GLU A 520 -7.39 -24.35 25.49
C GLU A 520 -7.91 -24.51 26.93
N GLN A 521 -9.11 -25.07 27.07
CA GLN A 521 -9.73 -25.28 28.37
C GLN A 521 -8.84 -26.15 29.27
N VAL A 522 -8.33 -27.27 28.75
CA VAL A 522 -7.49 -28.21 29.50
C VAL A 522 -6.15 -27.59 29.89
N LEU A 523 -5.47 -26.92 28.95
CA LEU A 523 -4.18 -26.26 29.19
C LEU A 523 -4.30 -25.16 30.25
N ARG A 524 -5.40 -24.40 30.23
CA ARG A 524 -5.69 -23.34 31.20
C ARG A 524 -6.05 -23.89 32.58
N GLU A 525 -6.99 -24.83 32.66
CA GLU A 525 -7.52 -25.33 33.94
C GLU A 525 -6.53 -26.21 34.72
N ARG A 526 -5.65 -26.95 34.02
CA ARG A 526 -4.71 -27.87 34.68
C ARG A 526 -3.36 -27.25 35.02
N GLU A 527 -2.77 -26.54 34.06
CA GLU A 527 -1.37 -26.08 34.14
C GLU A 527 -1.24 -24.55 34.16
N GLY A 528 -2.38 -23.83 34.09
CA GLY A 528 -2.41 -22.37 34.03
C GLY A 528 -1.68 -21.81 32.80
N ILE A 529 -1.65 -22.56 31.70
CA ILE A 529 -0.97 -22.14 30.47
C ILE A 529 -1.83 -21.10 29.76
N ARG A 530 -1.21 -19.99 29.37
CA ARG A 530 -1.86 -18.93 28.59
C ARG A 530 -1.94 -19.37 27.12
N ALA A 531 -3.11 -19.83 26.68
CA ALA A 531 -3.36 -20.26 25.32
C ALA A 531 -4.47 -19.43 24.68
N ALA A 532 -4.23 -18.96 23.46
CA ALA A 532 -5.24 -18.28 22.63
C ALA A 532 -5.76 -19.26 21.57
N VAL A 533 -7.05 -19.17 21.23
CA VAL A 533 -7.68 -19.99 20.18
C VAL A 533 -7.83 -19.14 18.92
N PHE A 534 -7.68 -19.80 17.76
CA PHE A 534 -7.80 -19.17 16.46
C PHE A 534 -8.55 -20.08 15.48
N HIS A 535 -9.79 -19.71 15.12
CA HIS A 535 -10.61 -20.48 14.18
C HIS A 535 -11.55 -19.61 13.32
N GLU A 536 -12.14 -20.21 12.29
CA GLU A 536 -13.01 -19.54 11.30
C GLU A 536 -14.24 -18.85 11.91
N GLY A 537 -14.83 -19.42 12.97
CA GLY A 537 -15.99 -18.83 13.64
C GLY A 537 -15.71 -17.57 14.47
N MET A 538 -14.45 -17.10 14.54
CA MET A 538 -14.10 -15.88 15.27
C MET A 538 -14.22 -14.65 14.37
N SER A 539 -14.76 -13.57 14.93
CA SER A 539 -14.73 -12.27 14.29
C SER A 539 -13.29 -11.82 14.03
N ILE A 540 -13.10 -10.91 13.08
CA ILE A 540 -11.78 -10.34 12.76
C ILE A 540 -11.14 -9.71 14.01
N VAL A 541 -11.92 -9.00 14.81
CA VAL A 541 -11.48 -8.34 16.04
C VAL A 541 -11.01 -9.34 17.10
N GLU A 542 -11.70 -10.48 17.26
CA GLU A 542 -11.27 -11.52 18.20
C GLU A 542 -9.97 -12.18 17.75
N ARG A 543 -9.83 -12.43 16.44
CA ARG A 543 -8.59 -12.95 15.86
C ARG A 543 -7.43 -11.98 16.08
N ASP A 544 -7.64 -10.68 15.93
CA ASP A 544 -6.65 -9.62 16.24
C ASP A 544 -6.21 -9.66 17.68
N ARG A 545 -7.18 -9.70 18.60
CA ARG A 545 -6.90 -9.76 20.03
C ARG A 545 -6.08 -11.01 20.38
N ALA A 546 -6.43 -12.15 19.80
CA ALA A 546 -5.68 -13.41 19.99
C ALA A 546 -4.25 -13.31 19.46
N ALA A 547 -4.05 -12.74 18.28
CA ALA A 547 -2.73 -12.55 17.68
C ALA A 547 -1.88 -11.53 18.46
N ALA A 548 -2.46 -10.40 18.86
CA ALA A 548 -1.80 -9.38 19.68
C ALA A 548 -1.38 -9.97 21.04
N TRP A 549 -2.30 -10.68 21.71
CA TRP A 549 -1.98 -11.35 22.97
C TRP A 549 -0.89 -12.41 22.79
N PHE A 550 -0.85 -13.13 21.66
CA PHE A 550 0.22 -14.08 21.36
C PHE A 550 1.57 -13.41 21.07
N GLY A 551 1.55 -12.23 20.44
CA GLY A 551 2.75 -11.43 20.10
C GLY A 551 3.41 -10.72 21.27
N GLU A 552 2.68 -10.43 22.36
CA GLU A 552 3.25 -9.83 23.58
C GLU A 552 4.40 -10.68 24.16
N GLU A 553 5.57 -10.08 24.40
CA GLU A 553 6.78 -10.79 24.82
C GLU A 553 6.66 -11.42 26.24
N ASP A 554 6.26 -10.63 27.25
CA ASP A 554 6.30 -11.04 28.66
C ASP A 554 4.91 -11.47 29.20
N SER A 555 3.86 -10.70 28.92
CA SER A 555 2.49 -10.93 29.43
C SER A 555 1.60 -11.77 28.50
N GLY A 556 2.09 -12.08 27.30
CA GLY A 556 1.29 -12.69 26.25
C GLY A 556 0.91 -14.15 26.43
N ALA A 557 0.04 -14.63 25.55
CA ALA A 557 -0.21 -16.04 25.34
C ALA A 557 1.09 -16.75 24.92
N GLN A 558 1.36 -17.89 25.54
CA GLN A 558 2.48 -18.76 25.16
C GLN A 558 2.14 -19.58 23.91
N VAL A 559 0.86 -19.94 23.76
CA VAL A 559 0.39 -20.87 22.74
C VAL A 559 -0.71 -20.22 21.90
N LEU A 560 -0.64 -20.42 20.59
CA LEU A 560 -1.74 -20.15 19.67
C LEU A 560 -2.28 -21.47 19.10
N LEU A 561 -3.52 -21.81 19.44
CA LEU A 561 -4.22 -23.02 19.01
C LEU A 561 -5.06 -22.73 17.77
N CYS A 562 -4.60 -23.18 16.62
CA CYS A 562 -5.22 -22.91 15.32
C CYS A 562 -6.01 -24.11 14.80
N SER A 563 -7.19 -23.85 14.25
CA SER A 563 -7.87 -24.78 13.33
C SER A 563 -7.32 -24.66 11.89
N GLU A 564 -7.75 -25.53 10.97
CA GLU A 564 -7.30 -25.58 9.57
C GLU A 564 -7.34 -24.21 8.83
N ILE A 565 -8.32 -23.35 9.14
CA ILE A 565 -8.64 -22.15 8.34
C ILE A 565 -8.04 -20.84 8.92
N GLY A 566 -7.18 -20.93 9.94
CA GLY A 566 -6.82 -19.74 10.73
C GLY A 566 -5.95 -18.67 10.06
N SER A 567 -4.80 -19.01 9.49
CA SER A 567 -3.68 -18.06 9.43
C SER A 567 -3.26 -17.61 8.03
N GLU A 568 -4.17 -17.54 7.07
CA GLU A 568 -3.92 -16.86 5.78
C GLU A 568 -3.82 -15.35 6.01
N GLY A 569 -2.60 -14.83 5.81
CA GLY A 569 -2.31 -13.40 5.89
C GLY A 569 -1.58 -12.89 7.14
N ARG A 570 -1.29 -13.68 8.18
CA ARG A 570 -0.60 -13.16 9.40
C ARG A 570 0.84 -13.63 9.55
N ASN A 571 1.74 -12.73 9.94
CA ASN A 571 3.17 -13.01 10.14
C ASN A 571 3.46 -13.24 11.62
N PHE A 572 3.88 -14.45 12.00
CA PHE A 572 4.33 -14.78 13.35
C PHE A 572 5.86 -14.94 13.39
N GLN A 573 6.60 -13.87 13.05
CA GLN A 573 8.07 -13.87 12.96
C GLN A 573 8.77 -14.11 14.31
N PHE A 574 8.06 -13.89 15.42
CA PHE A 574 8.54 -14.15 16.78
C PHE A 574 8.37 -15.62 17.21
N ALA A 575 7.60 -16.42 16.47
CA ALA A 575 7.39 -17.84 16.77
C ALA A 575 8.27 -18.71 15.86
N SER A 576 8.95 -19.69 16.44
CA SER A 576 9.78 -20.65 15.70
C SER A 576 9.40 -22.11 15.97
N ASN A 577 8.53 -22.38 16.94
CA ASN A 577 8.11 -23.74 17.30
C ASN A 577 6.71 -24.02 16.75
N LEU A 578 6.60 -25.09 15.95
CA LEU A 578 5.36 -25.58 15.36
C LEU A 578 5.03 -26.95 15.92
N VAL A 579 3.85 -27.13 16.51
CA VAL A 579 3.34 -28.43 16.92
C VAL A 579 2.19 -28.84 16.02
N MET A 580 2.35 -29.96 15.32
CA MET A 580 1.28 -30.57 14.54
C MET A 580 0.55 -31.59 15.42
N PHE A 581 -0.61 -31.22 15.96
CA PHE A 581 -1.40 -32.13 16.81
C PHE A 581 -2.03 -33.27 15.98
N ASP A 582 -2.27 -32.99 14.70
CA ASP A 582 -2.62 -33.92 13.64
C ASP A 582 -1.93 -33.49 12.33
N LEU A 583 -1.87 -34.39 11.36
CA LEU A 583 -1.44 -34.13 10.00
C LEU A 583 -2.64 -34.11 9.03
N PRO A 584 -2.62 -33.24 8.02
CA PRO A 584 -3.67 -33.19 7.01
C PRO A 584 -3.51 -34.33 5.99
N PHE A 585 -4.56 -34.55 5.21
CA PHE A 585 -4.59 -35.60 4.18
C PHE A 585 -3.70 -35.29 2.96
N ASN A 586 -3.70 -34.02 2.55
CA ASN A 586 -3.02 -33.55 1.34
C ASN A 586 -1.68 -32.88 1.70
N PRO A 587 -0.56 -33.21 1.01
CA PRO A 587 0.70 -32.47 1.10
C PRO A 587 0.58 -30.95 0.98
N ASP A 588 -0.32 -30.43 0.14
CA ASP A 588 -0.44 -28.97 -0.03
C ASP A 588 -0.90 -28.27 1.26
N LEU A 589 -1.82 -28.90 1.99
CA LEU A 589 -2.29 -28.39 3.28
C LEU A 589 -1.17 -28.47 4.33
N LEU A 590 -0.33 -29.51 4.29
CA LEU A 590 0.83 -29.63 5.18
C LEU A 590 1.79 -28.45 4.94
N GLU A 591 2.09 -28.17 3.68
CA GLU A 591 2.96 -27.07 3.29
C GLU A 591 2.34 -25.71 3.68
N GLN A 592 1.03 -25.52 3.53
CA GLN A 592 0.33 -24.33 4.02
C GLN A 592 0.44 -24.14 5.54
N ARG A 593 0.36 -25.24 6.32
CA ARG A 593 0.52 -25.21 7.78
C ARG A 593 1.94 -24.80 8.17
N ILE A 594 2.97 -25.32 7.49
CA ILE A 594 4.37 -24.96 7.74
C ILE A 594 4.66 -23.53 7.28
N GLY A 595 4.13 -23.11 6.13
CA GLY A 595 4.25 -21.78 5.55
C GLY A 595 3.62 -20.65 6.38
N ARG A 596 2.97 -20.97 7.51
CA ARG A 596 2.58 -19.98 8.53
C ARG A 596 3.78 -19.41 9.28
N LEU A 597 4.82 -20.23 9.46
CA LEU A 597 6.07 -19.85 10.11
C LEU A 597 7.21 -19.76 9.11
N ASP A 598 7.30 -20.69 8.15
CA ASP A 598 8.37 -20.69 7.15
C ASP A 598 8.18 -19.58 6.09
N ARG A 599 8.62 -18.38 6.47
CA ARG A 599 8.61 -17.14 5.68
C ARG A 599 9.94 -16.41 5.85
N ILE A 600 10.27 -15.58 4.85
CA ILE A 600 11.40 -14.65 4.93
C ILE A 600 11.14 -13.65 6.08
N GLY A 601 12.18 -13.34 6.85
CA GLY A 601 12.11 -12.49 8.03
C GLY A 601 11.86 -13.23 9.35
N GLN A 602 11.88 -14.57 9.35
CA GLN A 602 11.97 -15.35 10.58
C GLN A 602 13.32 -15.14 11.28
N ALA A 603 13.28 -14.96 12.60
CA ALA A 603 14.49 -14.75 13.39
C ALA A 603 15.29 -16.05 13.62
N HIS A 604 14.63 -17.20 13.61
CA HIS A 604 15.23 -18.49 13.92
C HIS A 604 14.74 -19.59 12.97
N ASP A 605 15.52 -20.66 12.85
CA ASP A 605 15.11 -21.87 12.14
C ASP A 605 13.86 -22.49 12.78
N ILE A 606 12.98 -23.06 11.97
CA ILE A 606 11.68 -23.58 12.40
C ILE A 606 11.84 -24.99 12.98
N GLN A 607 11.32 -25.18 14.19
CA GLN A 607 11.32 -26.45 14.92
C GLN A 607 9.93 -27.08 14.83
N ILE A 608 9.79 -28.16 14.06
CA ILE A 608 8.52 -28.83 13.80
C ILE A 608 8.42 -30.07 14.69
N HIS A 609 7.52 -30.04 15.67
CA HIS A 609 7.24 -31.15 16.56
C HIS A 609 5.97 -31.88 16.13
N VAL A 610 6.08 -33.19 15.90
CA VAL A 610 4.96 -34.04 15.46
C VAL A 610 4.74 -35.16 16.47
N PRO A 611 3.93 -34.94 17.53
CA PRO A 611 3.49 -36.00 18.42
C PRO A 611 2.39 -36.84 17.77
N TYR A 612 2.71 -38.09 17.43
CA TYR A 612 1.77 -38.99 16.76
C TYR A 612 1.58 -40.29 17.54
N LEU A 613 0.36 -40.83 17.47
CA LEU A 613 0.02 -42.12 18.07
C LEU A 613 0.53 -43.27 17.18
N GLU A 614 1.01 -44.35 17.80
CA GLU A 614 1.40 -45.56 17.08
C GLU A 614 0.19 -46.24 16.42
N LYS A 615 0.40 -46.96 15.31
CA LYS A 615 -0.60 -47.82 14.66
C LYS A 615 -1.90 -47.10 14.27
N THR A 616 -1.83 -45.81 13.94
CA THR A 616 -2.93 -45.02 13.35
C THR A 616 -2.51 -44.47 11.99
N ALA A 617 -3.48 -43.95 11.22
CA ALA A 617 -3.28 -43.25 9.97
C ALA A 617 -2.24 -42.11 10.08
N GLN A 618 -2.16 -41.43 11.23
CA GLN A 618 -1.13 -40.41 11.48
C GLN A 618 0.29 -40.98 11.38
N SER A 619 0.55 -42.18 11.90
CA SER A 619 1.88 -42.81 11.82
C SER A 619 2.30 -43.19 10.39
N VAL A 620 1.31 -43.53 9.54
CA VAL A 620 1.50 -43.80 8.12
C VAL A 620 1.85 -42.49 7.40
N LEU A 621 1.10 -41.42 7.66
CA LEU A 621 1.34 -40.10 7.08
C LEU A 621 2.70 -39.52 7.47
N VAL A 622 3.13 -39.63 8.73
CA VAL A 622 4.46 -39.15 9.17
C VAL A 622 5.56 -39.74 8.30
N ARG A 623 5.56 -41.06 8.12
CA ARG A 623 6.58 -41.75 7.32
C ARG A 623 6.48 -41.39 5.85
N TRP A 624 5.27 -41.34 5.29
CA TRP A 624 5.10 -41.01 3.88
C TRP A 624 5.50 -39.56 3.56
N PHE A 625 5.10 -38.60 4.41
CA PHE A 625 5.50 -37.20 4.26
C PHE A 625 7.00 -36.97 4.49
N HIS A 626 7.63 -37.65 5.45
CA HIS A 626 9.06 -37.47 5.75
C HIS A 626 9.96 -38.32 4.85
N GLU A 627 9.84 -39.64 4.92
CA GLU A 627 10.72 -40.57 4.20
C GLU A 627 10.43 -40.58 2.69
N GLY A 628 9.15 -40.49 2.32
CA GLY A 628 8.72 -40.55 0.91
C GLY A 628 8.82 -39.22 0.18
N LEU A 629 8.32 -38.14 0.79
CA LEU A 629 8.21 -36.82 0.14
C LEU A 629 9.17 -35.75 0.67
N ASP A 630 9.83 -35.98 1.80
CA ASP A 630 10.70 -35.01 2.47
C ASP A 630 10.01 -33.65 2.78
N ALA A 631 8.70 -33.69 3.01
CA ALA A 631 7.83 -32.51 3.05
C ALA A 631 7.90 -31.69 4.35
N PHE A 632 8.53 -32.21 5.41
CA PHE A 632 8.71 -31.47 6.66
C PHE A 632 9.95 -30.57 6.62
N GLU A 633 11.08 -31.10 6.16
CA GLU A 633 12.37 -30.40 6.17
C GLU A 633 12.57 -29.53 4.92
N HIS A 634 11.89 -29.89 3.82
CA HIS A 634 11.97 -29.21 2.55
C HIS A 634 10.58 -28.92 1.97
N THR A 635 10.48 -27.85 1.19
CA THR A 635 9.30 -27.57 0.36
C THR A 635 9.13 -28.69 -0.66
N CYS A 636 7.93 -29.27 -0.74
CA CYS A 636 7.63 -30.39 -1.62
C CYS A 636 6.63 -30.03 -2.74
N PRO A 637 7.08 -29.40 -3.85
CA PRO A 637 6.19 -29.08 -4.98
C PRO A 637 5.74 -30.32 -5.77
N THR A 638 6.32 -31.49 -5.50
CA THR A 638 5.99 -32.77 -6.15
C THR A 638 4.94 -33.57 -5.39
N GLY A 639 4.58 -33.14 -4.17
CA GLY A 639 3.72 -33.87 -3.25
C GLY A 639 2.36 -34.23 -3.86
N ARG A 640 1.67 -33.26 -4.47
CA ARG A 640 0.34 -33.46 -5.07
C ARG A 640 0.35 -34.47 -6.21
N THR A 641 1.29 -34.34 -7.14
CA THR A 641 1.41 -35.25 -8.29
C THR A 641 1.65 -36.69 -7.83
N ILE A 642 2.51 -36.88 -6.83
CA ILE A 642 2.77 -38.23 -6.28
C ILE A 642 1.53 -38.72 -5.54
N TYR A 643 0.90 -37.88 -4.71
CA TYR A 643 -0.34 -38.17 -3.99
C TYR A 643 -1.43 -38.69 -4.93
N ASP A 644 -1.70 -37.98 -6.03
CA ASP A 644 -2.74 -38.37 -7.00
C ASP A 644 -2.40 -39.70 -7.69
N GLN A 645 -1.12 -39.98 -7.96
CA GLN A 645 -0.68 -41.24 -8.55
C GLN A 645 -0.78 -42.44 -7.60
N VAL A 646 -0.47 -42.25 -6.31
CA VAL A 646 -0.46 -43.33 -5.30
C VAL A 646 -1.72 -43.33 -4.43
N HIS A 647 -2.70 -42.51 -4.77
CA HIS A 647 -3.87 -42.23 -3.95
C HIS A 647 -4.55 -43.52 -3.46
N SER A 648 -4.96 -44.39 -4.38
CA SER A 648 -5.68 -45.63 -4.04
C SER A 648 -4.94 -46.51 -3.05
N ASP A 649 -3.62 -46.63 -3.24
CA ASP A 649 -2.77 -47.52 -2.45
C ASP A 649 -2.54 -46.92 -1.06
N LEU A 650 -2.24 -45.62 -1.01
CA LEU A 650 -2.08 -44.87 0.24
C LEU A 650 -3.37 -44.87 1.08
N ILE A 651 -4.54 -44.65 0.46
CA ILE A 651 -5.85 -44.77 1.14
C ILE A 651 -5.99 -46.14 1.80
N GLY A 652 -5.56 -47.21 1.14
CA GLY A 652 -5.59 -48.57 1.68
C GLY A 652 -4.84 -48.70 3.00
N TYR A 653 -3.61 -48.19 3.06
CA TYR A 653 -2.80 -48.20 4.27
C TYR A 653 -3.34 -47.27 5.37
N LEU A 654 -3.93 -46.13 5.00
CA LEU A 654 -4.55 -45.21 5.97
C LEU A 654 -5.83 -45.79 6.59
N ALA A 655 -6.63 -46.50 5.80
CA ALA A 655 -7.85 -47.15 6.29
C ALA A 655 -7.56 -48.38 7.16
N ALA A 656 -6.40 -49.02 6.98
CA ALA A 656 -5.98 -50.23 7.70
C ALA A 656 -4.49 -50.18 8.13
N PRO A 657 -4.13 -49.31 9.09
CA PRO A 657 -2.74 -49.04 9.47
C PRO A 657 -2.02 -50.22 10.14
N GLU A 658 -2.73 -51.30 10.48
CA GLU A 658 -2.13 -52.55 10.96
C GLU A 658 -1.45 -53.36 9.83
N THR A 659 -1.79 -53.08 8.58
CA THR A 659 -1.23 -53.78 7.41
C THR A 659 0.07 -53.09 6.99
N THR A 660 1.21 -53.60 7.44
CA THR A 660 2.53 -53.03 7.12
C THR A 660 3.20 -53.64 5.88
N ASP A 661 2.68 -54.78 5.40
CA ASP A 661 3.25 -55.50 4.26
C ASP A 661 3.12 -54.65 2.98
N GLY A 662 4.26 -54.36 2.32
CA GLY A 662 4.33 -53.55 1.09
C GLY A 662 4.42 -52.03 1.32
N PHE A 663 4.26 -51.54 2.55
CA PHE A 663 4.30 -50.10 2.82
C PHE A 663 5.71 -49.49 2.66
N ASP A 664 6.75 -50.20 3.09
CA ASP A 664 8.14 -49.74 2.93
C ASP A 664 8.55 -49.66 1.44
N GLU A 665 8.02 -50.57 0.61
CA GLU A 665 8.22 -50.53 -0.84
C GLU A 665 7.51 -49.33 -1.47
N LEU A 666 6.29 -49.01 -1.01
CA LEU A 666 5.55 -47.82 -1.44
C LEU A 666 6.33 -46.54 -1.09
N ILE A 667 6.85 -46.42 0.14
CA ILE A 667 7.67 -45.26 0.56
C ILE A 667 8.89 -45.12 -0.34
N LYS A 668 9.63 -46.21 -0.56
CA LYS A 668 10.82 -46.19 -1.41
C LYS A 668 10.49 -45.77 -2.85
N SER A 669 9.40 -46.30 -3.41
CA SER A 669 8.93 -45.90 -4.74
C SER A 669 8.54 -44.42 -4.79
N CYS A 670 7.87 -43.92 -3.76
CA CYS A 670 7.55 -42.49 -3.65
C CYS A 670 8.81 -41.63 -3.59
N ARG A 671 9.84 -42.05 -2.83
CA ARG A 671 11.11 -41.34 -2.74
C ARG A 671 11.86 -41.28 -4.07
N GLU A 672 11.95 -42.41 -4.77
CA GLU A 672 12.56 -42.47 -6.10
C GLU A 672 11.84 -41.54 -7.10
N LYS A 673 10.50 -41.52 -7.07
CA LYS A 673 9.70 -40.58 -7.88
C LYS A 673 9.91 -39.12 -7.46
N HIS A 674 9.97 -38.84 -6.16
CA HIS A 674 10.22 -37.51 -5.62
C HIS A 674 11.57 -36.98 -6.09
N ASP A 675 12.65 -37.75 -5.91
CA ASP A 675 14.01 -37.35 -6.29
C ASP A 675 14.12 -37.15 -7.80
N ALA A 676 13.47 -38.02 -8.61
CA ALA A 676 13.44 -37.88 -10.06
C ALA A 676 12.68 -36.61 -10.52
N LEU A 677 11.49 -36.36 -9.96
CA LEU A 677 10.69 -35.17 -10.28
C LEU A 677 11.38 -33.89 -9.81
N LYS A 678 12.02 -33.91 -8.63
CA LYS A 678 12.80 -32.78 -8.12
C LYS A 678 13.97 -32.45 -9.04
N ALA A 679 14.73 -33.47 -9.48
CA ALA A 679 15.82 -33.27 -10.43
C ALA A 679 15.31 -32.73 -11.79
N GLN A 680 14.16 -33.22 -12.26
CA GLN A 680 13.53 -32.71 -13.48
C GLN A 680 13.09 -31.25 -13.35
N LEU A 681 12.52 -30.85 -12.21
CA LEU A 681 12.15 -29.46 -11.94
C LEU A 681 13.38 -28.57 -11.83
N GLU A 682 14.44 -29.02 -11.15
CA GLU A 682 15.70 -28.27 -11.02
C GLU A 682 16.40 -28.05 -12.36
N GLN A 683 16.39 -29.08 -13.22
CA GLN A 683 16.84 -28.93 -14.60
C GLN A 683 15.91 -27.96 -15.32
N GLY A 684 14.60 -28.13 -15.18
CA GLY A 684 13.50 -27.32 -15.74
C GLY A 684 13.58 -25.81 -15.50
N ARG A 685 14.35 -25.35 -14.52
CA ARG A 685 14.41 -23.95 -14.09
C ARG A 685 14.94 -23.01 -15.16
N ASP A 686 14.19 -21.93 -15.35
CA ASP A 686 14.67 -20.74 -16.02
C ASP A 686 15.37 -19.82 -15.00
N ARG A 687 16.71 -19.95 -14.91
CA ARG A 687 17.50 -19.14 -13.97
C ARG A 687 17.59 -17.67 -14.37
N LEU A 688 17.49 -17.36 -15.67
CA LEU A 688 17.49 -15.97 -16.13
C LEU A 688 16.25 -15.25 -15.62
N LEU A 689 15.10 -15.92 -15.72
CA LEU A 689 13.84 -15.43 -15.19
C LEU A 689 13.88 -15.25 -13.66
N GLU A 690 14.44 -16.20 -12.91
CA GLU A 690 14.59 -16.09 -11.45
C GLU A 690 15.46 -14.90 -11.03
N ILE A 691 16.58 -14.67 -11.74
CA ILE A 691 17.51 -13.56 -11.46
C ILE A 691 16.87 -12.21 -11.78
N HIS A 692 16.22 -12.11 -12.94
CA HIS A 692 15.48 -10.91 -13.31
C HIS A 692 14.38 -10.60 -12.27
N SER A 693 13.66 -11.63 -11.84
CA SER A 693 12.54 -11.49 -10.91
C SER A 693 12.97 -11.00 -9.54
N ASN A 694 14.10 -11.49 -9.03
CA ASN A 694 14.57 -11.10 -7.69
C ASN A 694 15.30 -9.75 -7.64
N GLY A 695 15.78 -9.24 -8.79
CA GLY A 695 16.45 -7.93 -8.90
C GLY A 695 17.89 -7.85 -8.36
N GLY A 696 18.38 -8.94 -7.77
CA GLY A 696 19.74 -9.09 -7.26
C GLY A 696 20.16 -7.99 -6.27
N GLU A 697 21.41 -7.55 -6.39
CA GLU A 697 22.03 -6.59 -5.47
C GLU A 697 21.37 -5.20 -5.51
N LYS A 698 20.82 -4.79 -6.66
CA LYS A 698 20.16 -3.48 -6.80
C LYS A 698 18.89 -3.42 -5.94
N ALA A 699 18.14 -4.52 -5.90
CA ALA A 699 16.94 -4.63 -5.08
C ALA A 699 17.27 -4.65 -3.58
N GLN A 700 18.39 -5.27 -3.20
CA GLN A 700 18.86 -5.25 -1.81
C GLN A 700 19.26 -3.84 -1.37
N ALA A 701 20.01 -3.10 -2.20
CA ALA A 701 20.36 -1.72 -1.91
C ALA A 701 19.12 -0.80 -1.80
N LEU A 702 18.08 -1.07 -2.59
CA LEU A 702 16.78 -0.39 -2.47
C LEU A 702 16.12 -0.69 -1.12
N ALA A 703 16.12 -1.95 -0.67
CA ALA A 703 15.57 -2.31 0.64
C ALA A 703 16.31 -1.60 1.78
N GLU A 704 17.65 -1.61 1.77
CA GLU A 704 18.49 -0.92 2.76
C GLU A 704 18.25 0.60 2.76
N SER A 705 18.03 1.20 1.58
CA SER A 705 17.71 2.64 1.47
C SER A 705 16.34 3.00 2.06
N ILE A 706 15.38 2.07 2.01
CA ILE A 706 14.06 2.26 2.62
C ILE A 706 14.15 2.06 4.14
N GLU A 707 14.93 1.08 4.61
CA GLU A 707 15.19 0.85 6.04
C GLU A 707 15.78 2.10 6.70
N GLU A 708 16.77 2.75 6.08
CA GLU A 708 17.37 3.99 6.61
C GLU A 708 16.35 5.14 6.75
N GLN A 709 15.28 5.15 5.96
CA GLN A 709 14.23 6.17 6.04
C GLN A 709 13.20 5.88 7.14
N ASP A 710 12.99 4.62 7.52
CA ASP A 710 12.06 4.28 8.60
C ASP A 710 12.55 4.85 9.95
N ASP A 711 13.87 5.08 10.11
CA ASP A 711 14.48 5.73 11.28
C ASP A 711 14.32 7.28 11.32
N ASP A 712 13.66 7.88 10.33
CA ASP A 712 13.50 9.35 10.27
C ASP A 712 12.51 9.88 11.33
N THR A 713 13.08 10.42 12.40
CA THR A 713 12.34 11.09 13.50
C THR A 713 11.55 12.33 13.07
N SER A 714 11.80 12.90 11.88
CA SER A 714 11.11 14.08 11.38
C SER A 714 9.61 13.83 11.24
N LEU A 715 9.22 12.65 10.75
CA LEU A 715 7.82 12.25 10.60
C LEU A 715 7.09 12.20 11.95
N ILE A 716 7.72 11.60 12.98
CA ILE A 716 7.13 11.48 14.31
C ILE A 716 6.88 12.89 14.86
N SER A 717 7.91 13.74 14.87
CA SER A 717 7.79 15.11 15.39
C SER A 717 6.76 15.95 14.62
N PHE A 718 6.68 15.76 13.30
CA PHE A 718 5.71 16.44 12.44
C PHE A 718 4.28 15.97 12.73
N SER A 719 4.07 14.65 12.83
CA SER A 719 2.75 14.04 13.05
C SER A 719 2.19 14.43 14.41
N MET A 720 3.00 14.39 15.48
CA MET A 720 2.59 14.82 16.82
C MET A 720 2.14 16.29 16.81
N ASN A 721 2.93 17.16 16.14
CA ASN A 721 2.62 18.58 16.02
C ASN A 721 1.35 18.84 15.16
N LEU A 722 1.16 18.07 14.09
CA LEU A 722 -0.05 18.13 13.27
C LEU A 722 -1.29 17.76 14.10
N PHE A 723 -1.25 16.63 14.82
CA PHE A 723 -2.35 16.15 15.64
C PHE A 723 -2.68 17.11 16.79
N ASP A 724 -1.68 17.66 17.48
CA ASP A 724 -1.89 18.65 18.54
C ASP A 724 -2.55 19.93 18.02
N ILE A 725 -2.11 20.43 16.85
CA ILE A 725 -2.69 21.62 16.23
C ILE A 725 -4.13 21.38 15.76
N VAL A 726 -4.43 20.19 15.23
CA VAL A 726 -5.79 19.78 14.85
C VAL A 726 -6.68 19.59 16.08
N GLY A 727 -6.10 19.32 17.26
CA GLY A 727 -6.82 19.07 18.50
C GLY A 727 -7.15 17.60 18.72
N ILE A 728 -6.29 16.68 18.29
CA ILE A 728 -6.44 15.23 18.53
C ILE A 728 -5.64 14.87 19.79
N ASN A 729 -6.30 14.22 20.74
CA ASN A 729 -5.68 13.73 21.95
C ASN A 729 -4.76 12.55 21.63
N GLN A 730 -3.57 12.55 22.23
CA GLN A 730 -2.52 11.57 22.00
C GLN A 730 -2.14 10.92 23.34
N ASP A 731 -2.54 9.67 23.55
CA ASP A 731 -2.24 8.91 24.76
C ASP A 731 -1.18 7.83 24.44
N ASP A 732 0.00 7.95 25.05
CA ASP A 732 1.11 7.01 24.87
C ASP A 732 0.90 5.79 25.76
N ARG A 733 0.74 4.62 25.13
CA ARG A 733 0.52 3.35 25.83
C ARG A 733 1.81 2.63 26.20
N GLY A 734 2.97 3.13 25.77
CA GLY A 734 4.23 2.39 25.75
C GLY A 734 4.35 1.51 24.49
N GLU A 735 5.49 0.82 24.35
CA GLU A 735 5.78 -0.08 23.21
C GLU A 735 5.63 0.60 21.83
N ASN A 736 5.98 1.88 21.74
CA ASN A 736 5.90 2.67 20.51
C ASN A 736 4.49 2.71 19.87
N MET A 737 3.45 2.67 20.71
CA MET A 737 2.05 2.80 20.32
C MET A 737 1.38 4.02 20.95
N ILE A 738 0.64 4.76 20.13
CA ILE A 738 -0.11 5.94 20.56
C ILE A 738 -1.58 5.76 20.21
N VAL A 739 -2.47 6.08 21.14
CA VAL A 739 -3.91 6.08 20.91
C VAL A 739 -4.35 7.50 20.58
N LEU A 740 -4.90 7.68 19.38
CA LEU A 740 -5.49 8.92 18.91
C LEU A 740 -6.98 8.93 19.24
N THR A 741 -7.45 9.97 19.93
CA THR A 741 -8.89 10.16 20.20
C THR A 741 -9.32 11.57 19.82
N PRO A 742 -10.55 11.74 19.30
CA PRO A 742 -11.09 13.07 19.02
C PRO A 742 -11.25 13.88 20.31
N SER A 743 -11.33 15.21 20.18
CA SER A 743 -11.52 16.11 21.32
C SER A 743 -12.57 17.19 21.03
N ASP A 744 -13.11 17.78 22.09
CA ASP A 744 -14.09 18.88 22.00
C ASP A 744 -13.55 20.16 21.33
N HIS A 745 -12.23 20.26 21.13
CA HIS A 745 -11.57 21.44 20.58
C HIS A 745 -10.93 21.19 19.22
N MET A 746 -11.37 20.15 18.51
CA MET A 746 -10.92 19.86 17.14
C MET A 746 -11.21 21.02 16.18
N LEU A 747 -10.30 21.24 15.23
CA LEU A 747 -10.45 22.26 14.18
C LEU A 747 -11.58 21.94 13.19
N VAL A 748 -11.93 20.66 13.06
CA VAL A 748 -12.91 20.13 12.12
C VAL A 748 -13.82 19.17 12.87
N PRO A 749 -15.13 19.12 12.57
CA PRO A 749 -16.05 18.17 13.22
C PRO A 749 -15.58 16.72 13.13
N ASP A 750 -15.11 16.30 11.95
CA ASP A 750 -14.62 14.94 11.71
C ASP A 750 -13.26 14.99 11.00
N PHE A 751 -12.26 14.26 11.53
CA PHE A 751 -10.97 14.11 10.85
C PHE A 751 -11.00 12.88 9.95
N PRO A 752 -10.79 13.00 8.62
CA PRO A 752 -10.90 11.88 7.71
C PRO A 752 -9.94 10.73 8.06
N GLY A 753 -10.51 9.59 8.46
CA GLY A 753 -9.78 8.38 8.83
C GLY A 753 -9.60 8.16 10.34
N LEU A 754 -10.02 9.10 11.19
CA LEU A 754 -10.06 8.92 12.64
C LEU A 754 -11.46 8.44 13.06
N PRO A 755 -11.62 7.24 13.65
CA PRO A 755 -12.89 6.80 14.21
C PRO A 755 -13.29 7.59 15.46
N GLU A 756 -14.59 7.65 15.77
CA GLU A 756 -15.08 8.27 17.02
C GLU A 756 -14.50 7.59 18.28
N ASP A 757 -14.38 6.25 18.25
CA ASP A 757 -13.77 5.45 19.32
C ASP A 757 -12.24 5.61 19.41
N GLY A 758 -11.63 6.34 18.48
CA GLY A 758 -10.20 6.49 18.34
C GLY A 758 -9.53 5.35 17.57
N CYS A 759 -8.21 5.46 17.38
CA CYS A 759 -7.40 4.43 16.76
C CYS A 759 -6.00 4.34 17.38
N THR A 760 -5.41 3.16 17.33
CA THR A 760 -4.01 2.94 17.74
C THR A 760 -3.10 3.10 16.52
N ILE A 761 -2.01 3.84 16.70
CA ILE A 761 -1.00 4.09 15.68
C ILE A 761 0.39 3.65 16.16
N THR A 762 1.26 3.29 15.22
CA THR A 762 2.69 3.08 15.46
C THR A 762 3.50 3.61 14.28
N PHE A 763 4.73 4.03 14.55
CA PHE A 763 5.68 4.48 13.53
C PHE A 763 6.71 3.39 13.21
N GLU A 764 6.75 2.32 13.99
CA GLU A 764 7.71 1.23 13.79
C GLU A 764 7.10 0.10 12.97
N ARG A 765 7.81 -0.27 11.91
CA ARG A 765 7.37 -1.33 10.98
C ARG A 765 7.24 -2.68 11.68
N ASP A 766 8.18 -3.05 12.54
CA ASP A 766 8.17 -4.34 13.24
C ASP A 766 7.01 -4.46 14.23
N VAL A 767 6.70 -3.37 14.94
CA VAL A 767 5.51 -3.29 15.80
C VAL A 767 4.25 -3.40 14.94
N ALA A 768 4.17 -2.72 13.80
CA ALA A 768 3.02 -2.81 12.90
C ALA A 768 2.83 -4.22 12.31
N LEU A 769 3.92 -4.95 12.02
CA LEU A 769 3.87 -6.32 11.52
C LEU A 769 3.33 -7.30 12.56
N SER A 770 3.61 -7.07 13.84
CA SER A 770 3.09 -7.88 14.94
C SER A 770 1.67 -7.47 15.38
N ARG A 771 1.32 -6.19 15.24
CA ARG A 771 0.04 -5.58 15.66
C ARG A 771 -0.77 -5.09 14.47
N GLU A 772 -1.56 -5.98 13.88
CA GLU A 772 -2.39 -5.62 12.72
C GLU A 772 -3.50 -4.62 13.01
N ASP A 773 -3.89 -4.48 14.29
CA ASP A 773 -4.87 -3.51 14.78
C ASP A 773 -4.32 -2.08 14.82
N ALA A 774 -3.00 -1.92 14.86
CA ALA A 774 -2.33 -0.63 14.80
C ALA A 774 -2.16 -0.15 13.35
N GLN A 775 -2.36 1.14 13.13
CA GLN A 775 -2.08 1.79 11.85
C GLN A 775 -0.58 2.11 11.76
N PHE A 776 0.06 1.66 10.68
CA PHE A 776 1.46 1.98 10.39
C PHE A 776 1.55 3.38 9.77
N ILE A 777 2.08 4.34 10.52
CA ILE A 777 2.11 5.74 10.10
C ILE A 777 3.39 6.03 9.31
N THR A 778 3.19 6.45 8.08
CA THR A 778 4.22 6.91 7.16
C THR A 778 3.78 8.22 6.50
N TRP A 779 4.68 8.84 5.72
CA TRP A 779 4.33 9.98 4.86
C TRP A 779 3.24 9.67 3.82
N GLU A 780 3.06 8.40 3.46
CA GLU A 780 2.11 7.93 2.44
C GLU A 780 0.74 7.56 3.05
N HIS A 781 0.68 7.44 4.38
CA HIS A 781 -0.54 7.07 5.08
C HIS A 781 -1.66 8.11 4.87
N PRO A 782 -2.91 7.68 4.62
CA PRO A 782 -4.03 8.59 4.38
C PRO A 782 -4.24 9.63 5.49
N LEU A 783 -4.06 9.28 6.78
CA LEU A 783 -4.17 10.23 7.90
C LEU A 783 -3.22 11.44 7.73
N ILE A 784 -1.97 11.19 7.35
CA ILE A 784 -0.97 12.26 7.19
C ILE A 784 -1.28 13.07 5.93
N ARG A 785 -1.64 12.43 4.82
CA ARG A 785 -2.02 13.11 3.57
C ARG A 785 -3.28 13.97 3.73
N ASN A 786 -4.32 13.45 4.40
CA ASN A 786 -5.56 14.18 4.67
C ASN A 786 -5.31 15.34 5.64
N GLY A 787 -4.48 15.16 6.66
CA GLY A 787 -4.08 16.24 7.56
C GLY A 787 -3.24 17.31 6.86
N LEU A 788 -2.32 16.92 5.97
CA LEU A 788 -1.59 17.84 5.11
C LEU A 788 -2.56 18.62 4.22
N ASP A 789 -3.46 17.94 3.52
CA ASP A 789 -4.44 18.59 2.64
C ASP A 789 -5.34 19.56 3.42
N LEU A 790 -5.84 19.16 4.60
CA LEU A 790 -6.63 20.03 5.47
C LEU A 790 -5.92 21.34 5.81
N ILE A 791 -4.62 21.27 6.16
CA ILE A 791 -3.85 22.46 6.50
C ILE A 791 -3.50 23.28 5.25
N LEU A 792 -3.15 22.63 4.14
CA LEU A 792 -2.60 23.26 2.95
C LEU A 792 -3.67 23.83 1.99
N SER A 793 -4.84 23.20 1.95
CA SER A 793 -6.02 23.63 1.18
C SER A 793 -6.82 24.69 1.94
N GLY A 794 -6.77 24.65 3.28
CA GLY A 794 -7.27 25.74 4.12
C GLY A 794 -6.41 26.99 4.05
N ASP A 795 -6.92 28.08 4.64
CA ASP A 795 -6.23 29.37 4.78
C ASP A 795 -5.51 29.48 6.14
N THR A 796 -5.75 28.56 7.06
CA THR A 796 -5.16 28.53 8.40
C THR A 796 -3.62 28.54 8.35
N GLY A 797 -3.02 29.42 9.14
CA GLY A 797 -1.58 29.62 9.17
C GLY A 797 -1.03 30.41 7.99
N SER A 798 -1.88 31.05 7.18
CA SER A 798 -1.41 31.87 6.06
C SER A 798 -1.05 33.30 6.48
N SER A 799 -1.62 33.89 7.53
CA SER A 799 -1.30 35.27 7.94
C SER A 799 -1.02 35.36 9.43
N THR A 800 0.19 35.78 9.84
CA THR A 800 0.51 35.95 11.26
C THR A 800 1.43 37.14 11.54
N ILE A 801 1.54 37.50 12.81
CA ILE A 801 2.40 38.58 13.29
C ILE A 801 3.28 38.10 14.44
N SER A 802 4.53 38.55 14.48
CA SER A 802 5.48 38.15 15.51
C SER A 802 6.43 39.29 15.90
N LEU A 803 6.93 39.24 17.13
CA LEU A 803 7.93 40.18 17.64
C LEU A 803 9.29 39.49 17.72
N LEU A 804 10.30 40.18 17.23
CA LEU A 804 11.70 39.77 17.39
C LEU A 804 12.36 40.60 18.50
N LYS A 805 12.74 39.94 19.59
CA LYS A 805 13.43 40.59 20.71
C LYS A 805 14.94 40.58 20.46
N ASN A 806 15.45 41.61 19.80
CA ASN A 806 16.87 41.71 19.49
C ASN A 806 17.42 43.12 19.77
N LYS A 807 18.39 43.22 20.68
CA LYS A 807 19.05 44.49 21.04
C LYS A 807 20.05 44.97 19.98
N ALA A 808 20.48 44.10 19.08
CA ALA A 808 21.42 44.44 18.02
C ALA A 808 20.76 45.08 16.79
N LEU A 809 19.43 45.02 16.69
CA LEU A 809 18.67 45.57 15.56
C LEU A 809 17.86 46.80 15.98
N PRO A 810 17.72 47.85 15.16
CA PRO A 810 16.95 49.03 15.52
C PRO A 810 15.47 48.72 15.85
N VAL A 811 14.91 49.40 16.86
CA VAL A 811 13.49 49.29 17.21
C VAL A 811 12.60 49.70 16.04
N GLY A 812 11.54 48.93 15.77
CA GLY A 812 10.61 49.22 14.68
C GLY A 812 11.12 48.81 13.30
N THR A 813 12.25 48.09 13.23
CA THR A 813 12.66 47.42 11.99
C THR A 813 11.57 46.43 11.57
N LEU A 814 11.14 46.54 10.32
CA LEU A 814 10.18 45.65 9.69
C LEU A 814 10.90 44.58 8.89
N LEU A 815 10.52 43.34 9.15
CA LEU A 815 10.86 42.18 8.33
C LEU A 815 9.55 41.53 7.90
N VAL A 816 9.46 41.18 6.62
CA VAL A 816 8.30 40.48 6.08
C VAL A 816 8.77 39.13 5.55
N GLU A 817 8.25 38.08 6.14
CA GLU A 817 8.52 36.72 5.71
C GLU A 817 7.39 36.25 4.80
N LEU A 818 7.75 35.94 3.56
CA LEU A 818 6.84 35.57 2.49
C LEU A 818 7.12 34.14 2.06
N ILE A 819 6.10 33.30 2.11
CA ILE A 819 6.16 31.94 1.61
C ILE A 819 5.35 31.91 0.31
N TYR A 820 6.06 31.89 -0.80
CA TYR A 820 5.46 31.63 -2.10
C TYR A 820 5.41 30.12 -2.34
N VAL A 821 4.48 29.67 -3.17
CA VAL A 821 4.40 28.29 -3.64
C VAL A 821 4.44 28.33 -5.16
N VAL A 822 5.38 27.58 -5.73
CA VAL A 822 5.47 27.33 -7.18
C VAL A 822 4.72 26.04 -7.46
N GLU A 823 3.73 26.10 -8.34
CA GLU A 823 2.87 24.96 -8.68
C GLU A 823 2.46 24.99 -10.15
N ALA A 824 2.21 23.80 -10.71
CA ALA A 824 1.65 23.62 -12.04
C ALA A 824 0.26 22.99 -11.91
N GLN A 825 -0.69 23.45 -12.72
CA GLN A 825 -2.03 22.89 -12.77
C GLN A 825 -2.05 21.80 -13.85
N ALA A 826 -2.13 20.54 -13.44
CA ALA A 826 -2.27 19.44 -14.38
C ALA A 826 -2.95 18.21 -13.75
N PRO A 827 -3.52 17.31 -14.57
CA PRO A 827 -4.05 16.03 -14.10
C PRO A 827 -2.97 15.21 -13.40
N LYS A 828 -3.36 14.46 -12.36
CA LYS A 828 -2.45 13.62 -11.57
C LYS A 828 -1.74 12.55 -12.42
N GLN A 829 -2.41 12.03 -13.44
CA GLN A 829 -1.86 11.05 -14.38
C GLN A 829 -0.55 11.51 -15.05
N LEU A 830 -0.32 12.82 -15.19
CA LEU A 830 0.93 13.35 -15.75
C LEU A 830 2.12 13.27 -14.79
N GLN A 831 1.88 12.98 -13.51
CA GLN A 831 2.90 12.80 -12.47
C GLN A 831 3.88 13.98 -12.35
N LEU A 832 3.42 15.22 -12.62
CA LEU A 832 4.24 16.43 -12.52
C LEU A 832 4.87 16.62 -11.14
N THR A 833 4.22 16.11 -10.10
CA THR A 833 4.71 16.15 -8.71
C THR A 833 6.05 15.44 -8.52
N ARG A 834 6.46 14.57 -9.44
CA ARG A 834 7.80 13.95 -9.43
C ARG A 834 8.92 14.96 -9.68
N PHE A 835 8.65 16.00 -10.48
CA PHE A 835 9.65 16.99 -10.90
C PHE A 835 9.41 18.35 -10.22
N LEU A 836 8.15 18.81 -10.22
CA LEU A 836 7.74 20.08 -9.62
C LEU A 836 6.43 19.94 -8.82
N PRO A 837 6.49 19.33 -7.63
CA PRO A 837 5.37 19.39 -6.69
C PRO A 837 5.19 20.84 -6.18
N PRO A 838 4.09 21.15 -5.47
CA PRO A 838 3.90 22.47 -4.84
C PRO A 838 5.08 22.83 -3.92
N THR A 839 6.01 23.64 -4.43
CA THR A 839 7.33 23.82 -3.81
C THR A 839 7.37 25.18 -3.12
N PRO A 840 7.62 25.24 -1.80
CA PRO A 840 7.67 26.50 -1.08
C PRO A 840 8.97 27.27 -1.38
N VAL A 841 8.84 28.55 -1.69
CA VAL A 841 9.94 29.51 -1.85
C VAL A 841 9.82 30.56 -0.76
N ARG A 842 10.69 30.45 0.24
CA ARG A 842 10.76 31.39 1.37
C ARG A 842 11.60 32.61 1.01
N LEU A 843 11.02 33.79 1.19
CA LEU A 843 11.71 35.08 1.13
C LEU A 843 11.58 35.76 2.49
N LEU A 844 12.67 36.36 2.97
CA LEU A 844 12.66 37.18 4.18
C LEU A 844 13.16 38.56 3.82
N LEU A 845 12.24 39.49 3.60
CA LEU A 845 12.55 40.81 3.05
C LEU A 845 12.65 41.86 4.16
N ASP A 846 13.65 42.73 4.05
CA ASP A 846 13.72 43.98 4.78
C ASP A 846 12.91 45.09 4.07
N LYS A 847 12.86 46.29 4.67
CA LYS A 847 12.17 47.45 4.08
C LYS A 847 12.73 47.87 2.72
N ASN A 848 13.97 47.52 2.39
CA ASN A 848 14.61 47.85 1.11
C ASN A 848 14.43 46.73 0.07
N GLY A 849 13.78 45.61 0.43
CA GLY A 849 13.60 44.45 -0.42
C GLY A 849 14.80 43.49 -0.45
N THR A 850 15.76 43.58 0.47
CA THR A 850 16.88 42.63 0.54
C THR A 850 16.40 41.29 1.10
N ASN A 851 16.61 40.19 0.37
CA ASN A 851 16.27 38.85 0.85
C ASN A 851 17.35 38.25 1.75
N LEU A 852 16.97 37.91 2.98
CA LEU A 852 17.80 37.35 4.04
C LEU A 852 17.55 35.85 4.27
N ALA A 853 16.63 35.22 3.53
CA ALA A 853 16.20 33.85 3.79
C ALA A 853 17.32 32.80 3.67
N ALA A 854 18.31 33.02 2.79
CA ALA A 854 19.43 32.11 2.62
C ALA A 854 20.40 32.11 3.80
N GLN A 855 20.53 33.24 4.51
CA GLN A 855 21.41 33.40 5.68
C GLN A 855 20.69 33.09 7.00
N VAL A 856 19.37 33.14 7.00
CA VAL A 856 18.52 32.98 8.19
C VAL A 856 17.67 31.73 8.03
N GLU A 857 18.09 30.63 8.64
CA GLU A 857 17.34 29.36 8.66
C GLU A 857 15.99 29.52 9.38
N PHE A 858 14.98 28.74 8.98
CA PHE A 858 13.59 28.92 9.40
C PHE A 858 13.37 28.60 10.88
N GLU A 859 13.82 27.43 11.34
CA GLU A 859 13.56 26.91 12.68
C GLU A 859 14.27 27.69 13.78
N SER A 860 15.52 28.05 13.54
CA SER A 860 16.32 28.87 14.44
C SER A 860 15.75 30.27 14.59
N PHE A 861 15.26 30.86 13.49
CA PHE A 861 14.60 32.16 13.52
C PHE A 861 13.23 32.11 14.19
N ASN A 862 12.42 31.09 13.88
CA ASN A 862 11.11 30.89 14.48
C ASN A 862 11.16 30.79 16.01
N ARG A 863 12.18 30.11 16.55
CA ARG A 863 12.40 29.96 18.01
C ARG A 863 12.68 31.27 18.74
N GLN A 864 13.15 32.32 18.06
CA GLN A 864 13.45 33.62 18.67
C GLN A 864 12.25 34.58 18.67
N LEU A 865 11.18 34.22 17.97
CA LEU A 865 9.99 35.04 17.81
C LEU A 865 9.01 34.84 18.98
N SER A 866 8.22 35.88 19.24
CA SER A 866 7.15 35.85 20.24
C SER A 866 5.84 36.37 19.65
N ALA A 867 4.73 35.77 20.09
CA ALA A 867 3.40 36.15 19.62
C ALA A 867 2.96 37.52 20.15
N VAL A 868 2.05 38.16 19.43
CA VAL A 868 1.45 39.46 19.78
C VAL A 868 -0.02 39.27 20.13
N ASN A 869 -0.54 40.06 21.06
CA ASN A 869 -1.99 40.06 21.29
C ASN A 869 -2.75 40.62 20.07
N ARG A 870 -3.96 40.13 19.80
CA ARG A 870 -4.74 40.50 18.60
C ARG A 870 -4.99 42.01 18.48
N HIS A 871 -5.24 42.69 19.61
CA HIS A 871 -5.56 44.13 19.60
C HIS A 871 -4.35 45.00 19.24
N THR A 872 -3.16 44.69 19.74
CA THR A 872 -1.93 45.40 19.37
C THR A 872 -1.45 44.99 17.99
N GLY A 873 -1.67 43.73 17.60
CA GLY A 873 -1.32 43.23 16.26
C GLY A 873 -2.05 43.97 15.15
N SER A 874 -3.38 44.09 15.23
CA SER A 874 -4.19 44.80 14.23
C SER A 874 -3.78 46.27 14.07
N LYS A 875 -3.52 46.98 15.17
CA LYS A 875 -3.03 48.36 15.13
C LYS A 875 -1.65 48.47 14.47
N LEU A 876 -0.76 47.50 14.75
CA LEU A 876 0.58 47.47 14.18
C LEU A 876 0.53 47.24 12.67
N VAL A 877 -0.31 46.31 12.21
CA VAL A 877 -0.52 46.02 10.78
C VAL A 877 -1.03 47.27 10.05
N ASN A 878 -2.06 47.94 10.58
CA ASN A 878 -2.61 49.15 9.96
C ASN A 878 -1.58 50.29 9.88
N ALA A 879 -0.67 50.38 10.85
CA ALA A 879 0.37 51.41 10.85
C ALA A 879 1.43 51.19 9.75
N VAL A 880 1.64 49.96 9.30
CA VAL A 880 2.70 49.58 8.35
C VAL A 880 2.16 49.01 7.05
N GLN A 881 0.85 49.08 6.83
CA GLN A 881 0.17 48.51 5.66
C GLN A 881 0.76 49.00 4.33
N GLN A 882 1.02 50.30 4.20
CA GLN A 882 1.63 50.88 2.98
C GLN A 882 3.06 50.37 2.76
N ASP A 883 3.87 50.27 3.83
CA ASP A 883 5.24 49.75 3.76
C ASP A 883 5.23 48.26 3.34
N VAL A 884 4.33 47.45 3.91
CA VAL A 884 4.20 46.02 3.57
C VAL A 884 3.78 45.83 2.12
N HIS A 885 2.84 46.63 1.61
CA HIS A 885 2.41 46.55 0.21
C HIS A 885 3.58 46.84 -0.75
N ALA A 886 4.43 47.83 -0.44
CA ALA A 886 5.64 48.10 -1.21
C ALA A 886 6.65 46.94 -1.15
N ILE A 887 6.84 46.30 0.02
CA ILE A 887 7.72 45.13 0.18
C ILE A 887 7.20 43.93 -0.62
N LEU A 888 5.88 43.71 -0.68
CA LEU A 888 5.27 42.63 -1.45
C LEU A 888 5.60 42.75 -2.95
N GLN A 889 5.50 43.95 -3.51
CA GLN A 889 5.84 44.21 -4.91
C GLN A 889 7.33 43.96 -5.21
N LEU A 890 8.22 44.28 -4.27
CA LEU A 890 9.65 43.93 -4.37
C LEU A 890 9.86 42.41 -4.32
N GLY A 891 9.10 41.70 -3.48
CA GLY A 891 9.13 40.25 -3.39
C GLY A 891 8.69 39.55 -4.67
N GLU A 892 7.70 40.10 -5.37
CA GLU A 892 7.16 39.54 -6.62
C GLU A 892 8.24 39.43 -7.71
N THR A 893 9.08 40.45 -7.86
CA THR A 893 10.20 40.43 -8.83
C THR A 893 11.27 39.38 -8.49
N GLN A 894 11.49 39.09 -7.19
CA GLN A 894 12.49 38.13 -6.75
C GLN A 894 11.98 36.69 -6.85
N VAL A 895 10.71 36.45 -6.51
CA VAL A 895 10.12 35.12 -6.67
C VAL A 895 10.00 34.75 -8.15
N GLU A 896 9.72 35.68 -9.06
CA GLU A 896 9.69 35.38 -10.50
C GLU A 896 11.03 34.76 -10.97
N LYS A 897 12.16 35.35 -10.57
CA LYS A 897 13.49 34.84 -10.90
C LYS A 897 13.75 33.47 -10.26
N ALA A 898 13.37 33.28 -9.00
CA ALA A 898 13.57 32.02 -8.29
C ALA A 898 12.67 30.89 -8.82
N ALA A 899 11.40 31.20 -9.12
CA ALA A 899 10.42 30.28 -9.66
C ALA A 899 10.84 29.81 -11.06
N ARG A 900 11.29 30.73 -11.94
CA ARG A 900 11.82 30.34 -13.25
C ARG A 900 13.02 29.40 -13.15
N ALA A 901 13.94 29.65 -12.21
CA ALA A 901 15.07 28.74 -11.99
C ALA A 901 14.64 27.33 -11.57
N LEU A 902 13.60 27.21 -10.73
CA LEU A 902 13.02 25.92 -10.33
C LEU A 902 12.30 25.23 -11.50
N ILE A 903 11.53 25.98 -12.28
CA ILE A 903 10.81 25.47 -13.46
C ILE A 903 11.81 24.97 -14.51
N ASP A 904 12.86 25.74 -14.82
CA ASP A 904 13.87 25.36 -15.82
C ASP A 904 14.66 24.11 -15.37
N ALA A 905 15.01 24.02 -14.09
CA ALA A 905 15.65 22.83 -13.53
C ALA A 905 14.72 21.60 -13.63
N ALA A 906 13.46 21.73 -13.24
CA ALA A 906 12.47 20.65 -13.32
C ALA A 906 12.21 20.21 -14.77
N ARG A 907 12.21 21.14 -15.73
CA ARG A 907 12.07 20.84 -17.16
C ARG A 907 13.27 20.05 -17.69
N SER A 908 14.49 20.47 -17.33
CA SER A 908 15.71 19.75 -17.73
C SER A 908 15.73 18.34 -17.16
N GLU A 909 15.38 18.18 -15.88
CA GLU A 909 15.32 16.87 -15.22
C GLU A 909 14.22 15.97 -15.81
N ALA A 910 13.04 16.53 -16.08
CA ALA A 910 11.93 15.80 -16.70
C ALA A 910 12.28 15.32 -18.10
N ASP A 911 12.87 16.19 -18.94
CA ASP A 911 13.28 15.84 -20.30
C ASP A 911 14.38 14.78 -20.29
N GLU A 912 15.39 14.91 -19.41
CA GLU A 912 16.48 13.94 -19.27
C GLU A 912 15.94 12.56 -18.87
N LYS A 913 15.13 12.48 -17.81
CA LYS A 913 14.61 11.21 -17.31
C LYS A 913 13.64 10.54 -18.28
N LEU A 914 12.66 11.29 -18.80
CA LEU A 914 11.65 10.73 -19.72
C LEU A 914 12.27 10.37 -21.08
N SER A 915 13.24 11.15 -21.56
CA SER A 915 13.95 10.80 -22.81
C SER A 915 14.90 9.62 -22.62
N ALA A 916 15.52 9.46 -21.45
CA ALA A 916 16.30 8.26 -21.12
C ALA A 916 15.42 7.01 -21.04
N GLU A 917 14.25 7.10 -20.39
CA GLU A 917 13.26 6.01 -20.35
C GLU A 917 12.76 5.66 -21.75
N LEU A 918 12.42 6.66 -22.58
CA LEU A 918 12.00 6.46 -23.97
C LEU A 918 13.10 5.78 -24.82
N SER A 919 14.34 6.29 -24.75
CA SER A 919 15.48 5.70 -25.48
C SER A 919 15.74 4.26 -25.06
N ARG A 920 15.57 3.95 -23.77
CA ARG A 920 15.70 2.58 -23.24
C ARG A 920 14.59 1.68 -23.77
N LEU A 921 13.33 2.14 -23.81
CA LEU A 921 12.23 1.36 -24.36
C LEU A 921 12.36 1.16 -25.88
N GLU A 922 12.85 2.16 -26.63
CA GLU A 922 13.13 2.01 -28.06
C GLU A 922 14.22 0.97 -28.32
N ALA A 923 15.31 1.02 -27.55
CA ALA A 923 16.37 0.03 -27.62
C ALA A 923 15.85 -1.38 -27.29
N LEU A 924 15.04 -1.51 -26.25
CA LEU A 924 14.43 -2.80 -25.91
C LEU A 924 13.45 -3.27 -26.98
N LYS A 925 12.65 -2.38 -27.59
CA LYS A 925 11.68 -2.75 -28.64
C LYS A 925 12.36 -3.28 -29.89
N ALA A 926 13.56 -2.77 -30.20
CA ALA A 926 14.36 -3.26 -31.33
C ALA A 926 14.78 -4.74 -31.15
N VAL A 927 14.80 -5.24 -29.92
CA VAL A 927 15.34 -6.57 -29.59
C VAL A 927 14.33 -7.47 -28.86
N ASN A 928 13.25 -6.91 -28.32
CA ASN A 928 12.22 -7.60 -27.55
C ASN A 928 10.81 -7.29 -28.09
N PRO A 929 10.07 -8.29 -28.60
CA PRO A 929 8.76 -8.10 -29.21
C PRO A 929 7.63 -7.76 -28.23
N ASN A 930 7.87 -7.81 -26.92
CA ASN A 930 6.82 -7.56 -25.91
C ASN A 930 6.59 -6.08 -25.60
N ILE A 931 7.39 -5.18 -26.17
CA ILE A 931 7.19 -3.74 -25.96
C ILE A 931 6.14 -3.23 -26.92
N ARG A 932 5.04 -2.74 -26.34
CA ARG A 932 3.89 -2.24 -27.07
C ARG A 932 4.14 -0.83 -27.59
N ASP A 933 3.56 -0.52 -28.74
CA ASP A 933 3.53 0.84 -29.30
C ASP A 933 2.87 1.84 -28.33
N ASP A 934 1.87 1.37 -27.59
CA ASP A 934 1.14 2.16 -26.59
C ASP A 934 2.06 2.66 -25.45
N GLU A 935 3.05 1.86 -25.03
CA GLU A 935 3.98 2.25 -23.96
C GLU A 935 4.87 3.42 -24.41
N LEU A 936 5.44 3.35 -25.63
CA LEU A 936 6.26 4.43 -26.17
C LEU A 936 5.43 5.69 -26.40
N THR A 937 4.25 5.53 -26.99
CA THR A 937 3.33 6.65 -27.27
C THR A 937 2.89 7.34 -25.99
N ALA A 938 2.62 6.59 -24.92
CA ALA A 938 2.25 7.13 -23.63
C ALA A 938 3.39 7.96 -23.01
N ILE A 939 4.64 7.45 -23.03
CA ILE A 939 5.79 8.19 -22.49
C ILE A 939 6.10 9.44 -23.33
N GLU A 940 6.03 9.33 -24.66
CA GLU A 940 6.27 10.47 -25.53
C GLU A 940 5.20 11.57 -25.34
N SER A 941 3.92 11.17 -25.27
CA SER A 941 2.82 12.09 -24.98
C SER A 941 2.94 12.70 -23.59
N ASN A 942 3.28 11.89 -22.58
CA ASN A 942 3.51 12.36 -21.22
C ASN A 942 4.66 13.39 -21.18
N ARG A 943 5.80 13.12 -21.82
CA ARG A 943 6.93 14.06 -21.93
C ARG A 943 6.50 15.39 -22.51
N GLN A 944 5.77 15.36 -23.63
CA GLN A 944 5.30 16.60 -24.27
C GLN A 944 4.36 17.38 -23.35
N GLN A 945 3.35 16.72 -22.78
CA GLN A 945 2.35 17.35 -21.92
C GLN A 945 2.96 17.88 -20.60
N VAL A 946 3.93 17.17 -20.02
CA VAL A 946 4.69 17.59 -18.83
C VAL A 946 5.46 18.87 -19.14
N LEU A 947 6.20 18.91 -20.25
CA LEU A 947 6.98 20.10 -20.62
C LEU A 947 6.09 21.31 -20.94
N GLU A 948 4.94 21.09 -21.59
CA GLU A 948 3.93 22.13 -21.83
C GLU A 948 3.32 22.65 -20.52
N SER A 949 2.96 21.75 -19.61
CA SER A 949 2.39 22.12 -18.30
C SER A 949 3.40 22.85 -17.41
N LEU A 950 4.68 22.44 -17.43
CA LEU A 950 5.74 23.14 -16.71
C LEU A 950 5.99 24.55 -17.25
N ASN A 951 5.79 24.79 -18.55
CA ASN A 951 5.88 26.15 -19.11
C ASN A 951 4.75 27.07 -18.62
N GLN A 952 3.60 26.50 -18.27
CA GLN A 952 2.45 27.23 -17.73
C GLN A 952 2.45 27.27 -16.19
N ALA A 953 3.50 26.73 -15.54
CA ALA A 953 3.62 26.77 -14.10
C ALA A 953 3.63 28.22 -13.59
N SER A 954 2.98 28.42 -12.44
CA SER A 954 2.81 29.73 -11.83
C SER A 954 3.26 29.72 -10.37
N TRP A 955 3.31 30.90 -9.76
CA TRP A 955 3.58 31.04 -8.34
C TRP A 955 2.53 31.92 -7.70
N ARG A 956 2.22 31.63 -6.44
CA ARG A 956 1.32 32.45 -5.62
C ARG A 956 1.86 32.61 -4.21
N LEU A 957 1.51 33.72 -3.57
CA LEU A 957 1.80 33.91 -2.15
C LEU A 957 0.85 33.05 -1.32
N ASP A 958 1.41 32.11 -0.56
CA ASP A 958 0.66 31.11 0.21
C ASP A 958 0.60 31.47 1.70
N ALA A 959 1.67 32.07 2.24
CA ALA A 959 1.69 32.56 3.61
C ALA A 959 2.55 33.82 3.78
N LEU A 960 2.18 34.66 4.74
CA LEU A 960 2.81 35.93 5.09
C LEU A 960 2.91 36.06 6.61
N ARG A 961 4.13 36.31 7.10
CA ARG A 961 4.38 36.67 8.50
C ARG A 961 5.04 38.03 8.63
N LEU A 962 4.37 38.94 9.34
CA LEU A 962 4.91 40.26 9.66
C LEU A 962 5.73 40.20 10.95
N ILE A 963 6.96 40.68 10.91
CA ILE A 963 7.88 40.67 12.05
C ILE A 963 8.29 42.09 12.38
N VAL A 964 8.17 42.44 13.67
CA VAL A 964 8.57 43.75 14.18
C VAL A 964 9.63 43.60 15.27
N VAL A 965 10.75 44.28 15.10
CA VAL A 965 11.83 44.27 16.08
C VAL A 965 11.47 45.14 17.29
N THR A 966 11.61 44.57 18.48
CA THR A 966 11.44 45.26 19.75
C THR A 966 12.61 44.99 20.69
N HIS A 967 12.83 45.89 21.65
CA HIS A 967 13.78 45.72 22.75
C HIS A 967 13.12 45.31 24.07
N GLN A 968 11.78 45.20 24.07
CA GLN A 968 10.96 44.87 25.24
C GLN A 968 10.77 43.36 25.40
#